data_AF-A0A2I0UEV0-F1
#
_entry.id   AF-A0A2I0UEV0-F1
#
_cell.length_a   1.000
_cell.length_b   1.000
_cell.length_c   1.000
_cell.angle_alpha   90.00
_cell.angle_beta   90.00
_cell.angle_gamma   90.00
#
_symmetry.space_group_name_H-M   'P 1'
#
loop_
_entity.id
_entity.type
_entity.pdbx_description
1 polymer ?
#
loop_
_entity_poly.entity_id
_entity_poly.type
_entity_poly.pdbx_seq_one_letter_code
_entity_poly.pdbx_strand_id
1 'polypeptide(L)'
;MNYYQQNSPANDSGLVPPRIEKHPPRGLQRSVGLFLQWQLVYVLTVMVVDAESAKTGSQHLNYQPDFSENKVYTFNYESVLLSGLPEKGLARAGIRIKSKVEISGIGPKLCLIRIHSIEAAEYNGVWPTSSFSRSLKLTQVLTGQLSTPIKFEYSSGHVGNLMAPDSVSDDGLNIYRGILNVLELSLKKMQHSYSLQEAGIGGICNTTYAIQENKRANLVYVTKSKDLNSCEEKVEMATGSAYTHPCQTCQQRNKNSRATATYNYKIKYTRNEAVITQADVEEIHQFAPFNEITGGNAILEARQKLALTDVQKQMAEVPPKEFQNRGSLQYQFGSELLQLPVHLFRIKNVESQIEESLQDLVETTSEQLPSDAPAKALKLMHLFRAANEENYESVWKQFSNRPAYRRYILDIIPAVASHRALRFLRHKMERQELTNWEAAQTVLVALHSSTPTQDVMEEAMLLHGFAGEALSKSNTEEISLALKALGNVGHPASIKHIKKFLPGYAAGASDLPLKVHATAVMALKNIGMKDPKMVQAITLEIFLNHKIHPRVRMLAAVVLLETKPSLPILMTLADAVLKEPSMQVASFIYSHLRALGRSTAPDLQVMASACRMAIRVLSPKFDRSGYQFSKVFRFSMFKEILMSGLAAKYLVLNNAGSLFPTMAMSQLRTHFLGRVADPLEVGITVEGLQEMFAKGYSPDGDWETNYDFKEILKTLSDWKAFSSDKPFASGYLKMFGQELFFGGLDKNAIQNALQAWYGPDEKIPSIRRIISSLQSGVGRQWTKALLSSEIRHIVPTCTGFPMETSFFYSSITKVAGNVQAQITPSPKSDFRLTELLTANIRLRSKMSLSMAKEMTFVMGINTHIIQAGLEAHTKMNAHVPVNVVATAHMKEKNIKIEIPPCKDETNIIAVRSKTFAVTRNIGDLAASKMTPVLLPEAVPDIMKMSFDSDSTSGETDNIRDRQSAEDISAGNSFSFGHSSSRKEPFFQSMCSNASTFGVQVCIEKKSVHAAFIKNVPLYYLVGEHALRMSFKPVYTEAPIEKIQVTIQAGDQAPTKMVRLVTFEDPEAQESSSKEAIKRVKKILDDTDNQVKDIRKNRLVL
;
A
#
# COMPACT_ATOMS: atom_id res chain seq x y z
N MET A 1 -8.69 -32.54 35.81
CA MET A 1 -7.82 -33.70 36.09
C MET A 1 -6.39 -33.19 35.95
N ASN A 2 -5.62 -32.87 37.00
CA ASN A 2 -5.34 -33.58 38.28
C ASN A 2 -4.46 -34.83 38.02
N TYR A 3 -3.29 -35.08 38.62
CA TYR A 3 -2.37 -34.37 39.56
C TYR A 3 -0.89 -34.64 39.09
N TYR A 4 0.28 -34.27 39.68
CA TYR A 4 0.78 -33.68 40.95
C TYR A 4 1.75 -32.49 40.60
N GLN A 5 2.63 -31.84 41.40
CA GLN A 5 3.41 -32.09 42.65
C GLN A 5 4.56 -33.14 42.51
N GLN A 6 5.71 -33.09 43.22
CA GLN A 6 6.15 -32.22 44.36
C GLN A 6 7.71 -32.05 44.45
N ASN A 7 8.15 -30.88 44.96
CA ASN A 7 9.38 -30.47 45.70
C ASN A 7 10.80 -31.13 45.60
N SER A 8 11.82 -30.24 45.61
CA SER A 8 13.11 -30.13 46.37
C SER A 8 13.58 -31.26 47.33
N PRO A 9 14.90 -31.40 47.68
CA PRO A 9 15.93 -30.34 47.89
C PRO A 9 17.36 -30.73 47.39
N ALA A 10 18.48 -30.30 48.02
CA ALA A 10 19.16 -28.98 47.99
C ALA A 10 20.57 -29.07 48.66
N ASN A 11 21.35 -27.96 48.72
CA ASN A 11 22.55 -27.72 49.57
C ASN A 11 23.86 -28.54 49.29
N ASP A 12 25.09 -28.07 49.53
CA ASP A 12 25.64 -26.71 49.79
C ASP A 12 27.20 -26.64 49.60
N SER A 13 27.81 -25.47 49.90
CA SER A 13 29.26 -25.12 49.96
C SER A 13 29.99 -24.93 48.61
N GLY A 14 31.03 -24.09 48.45
CA GLY A 14 31.80 -23.15 49.31
C GLY A 14 33.14 -22.83 48.58
N LEU A 15 33.88 -21.72 48.73
CA LEU A 15 33.90 -20.57 49.66
C LEU A 15 34.53 -19.31 48.95
N VAL A 16 34.76 -18.21 49.67
CA VAL A 16 34.91 -16.79 49.20
C VAL A 16 35.79 -16.00 50.23
N PRO A 17 36.36 -14.77 50.04
CA PRO A 17 36.85 -13.95 48.89
C PRO A 17 38.40 -13.74 48.98
N PRO A 18 39.10 -12.56 48.85
CA PRO A 18 38.78 -11.14 49.14
C PRO A 18 38.86 -10.16 47.93
N ARG A 19 38.67 -8.82 48.04
CA ARG A 19 37.62 -7.93 48.63
C ARG A 19 38.10 -6.46 48.40
N ILE A 20 37.20 -5.45 48.45
CA ILE A 20 37.48 -3.97 48.45
C ILE A 20 37.89 -3.44 47.04
N GLU A 21 37.43 -2.31 46.46
CA GLU A 21 36.35 -1.31 46.74
C GLU A 21 36.05 -0.52 45.40
N LYS A 22 35.36 0.65 45.25
CA LYS A 22 34.79 1.66 46.18
C LYS A 22 33.41 2.24 45.78
N HIS A 23 33.35 3.38 45.05
CA HIS A 23 32.13 4.18 44.79
C HIS A 23 31.95 4.59 43.31
N PRO A 24 30.71 4.76 42.82
CA PRO A 24 30.37 5.49 41.60
C PRO A 24 29.79 6.91 41.87
N PRO A 25 30.00 7.90 40.96
CA PRO A 25 29.32 9.21 41.01
C PRO A 25 27.92 9.18 40.37
N ARG A 26 27.16 10.28 40.50
CA ARG A 26 25.78 10.45 39.98
C ARG A 26 25.70 11.48 38.85
N GLY A 27 24.78 11.27 37.90
CA GLY A 27 24.43 12.20 36.81
C GLY A 27 24.48 11.51 35.44
N LEU A 28 23.57 11.76 34.48
CA LEU A 28 22.45 12.71 34.43
C LEU A 28 21.22 12.03 33.79
N GLN A 29 20.12 11.83 34.56
CA GLN A 29 18.88 11.26 34.01
C GLN A 29 17.61 11.74 34.76
N ARG A 30 17.33 13.05 34.69
CA ARG A 30 16.13 13.68 35.29
C ARG A 30 15.56 14.81 34.42
N SER A 31 14.64 14.49 33.52
CA SER A 31 13.82 15.53 32.84
C SER A 31 12.39 15.12 32.45
N VAL A 32 12.02 13.82 32.48
CA VAL A 32 10.68 13.36 32.05
C VAL A 32 9.85 12.72 33.19
N GLY A 33 10.47 12.36 34.32
CA GLY A 33 9.79 11.67 35.43
C GLY A 33 9.20 12.56 36.53
N LEU A 34 9.35 13.89 36.47
CA LEU A 34 9.17 14.77 37.65
C LEU A 34 7.84 15.54 37.72
N PHE A 35 7.04 15.59 36.64
CA PHE A 35 5.72 16.23 36.67
C PHE A 35 4.61 15.30 37.20
N LEU A 36 4.78 13.98 37.07
CA LEU A 36 3.83 12.98 37.57
C LEU A 36 4.01 12.63 39.06
N GLN A 37 5.13 13.01 39.69
CA GLN A 37 5.44 12.61 41.07
C GLN A 37 4.97 13.64 42.13
N TRP A 38 4.71 14.90 41.75
CA TRP A 38 4.22 15.93 42.68
C TRP A 38 2.71 15.89 42.94
N GLN A 39 1.90 15.30 42.04
CA GLN A 39 0.47 15.08 42.32
C GLN A 39 0.19 13.90 43.27
N LEU A 40 1.10 12.90 43.40
CA LEU A 40 0.90 11.81 44.36
C LEU A 40 1.19 12.22 45.82
N VAL A 41 2.16 13.10 46.06
CA VAL A 41 2.54 13.49 47.44
C VAL A 41 1.45 14.33 48.11
N TYR A 42 0.70 15.15 47.37
CA TYR A 42 -0.41 15.94 47.92
C TYR A 42 -1.66 15.10 48.25
N VAL A 43 -1.76 13.86 47.74
CA VAL A 43 -2.89 12.94 48.01
C VAL A 43 -2.62 12.05 49.22
N LEU A 44 -1.34 11.79 49.54
CA LEU A 44 -0.94 10.87 50.62
C LEU A 44 -1.03 11.47 52.04
N THR A 45 -1.05 12.79 52.20
CA THR A 45 -1.09 13.45 53.53
C THR A 45 -2.50 13.61 54.11
N VAL A 46 -3.54 13.06 53.45
CA VAL A 46 -4.95 13.13 53.90
C VAL A 46 -5.52 11.75 54.26
N MET A 47 -4.69 10.70 54.26
CA MET A 47 -5.10 9.32 54.56
C MET A 47 -4.55 8.78 55.90
N VAL A 48 -4.51 9.62 56.93
CA VAL A 48 -4.34 9.18 58.33
C VAL A 48 -5.31 9.97 59.23
N VAL A 49 -6.48 9.39 59.50
CA VAL A 49 -7.38 9.61 60.66
C VAL A 49 -8.68 8.79 60.41
N ASP A 50 -9.37 8.41 61.49
CA ASP A 50 -10.68 7.74 61.55
C ASP A 50 -10.83 6.38 60.85
N ALA A 51 -10.45 5.34 61.59
CA ALA A 51 -10.87 3.96 61.36
C ALA A 51 -11.49 3.36 62.64
N GLU A 52 -12.70 3.80 63.04
CA GLU A 52 -13.53 3.03 63.98
C GLU A 52 -15.04 3.35 63.93
N SER A 53 -15.84 2.43 64.46
CA SER A 53 -17.29 2.50 64.71
C SER A 53 -18.25 2.89 63.56
N ALA A 54 -18.88 1.88 62.94
CA ALA A 54 -20.34 1.70 63.02
C ALA A 54 -20.80 0.41 62.29
N LYS A 55 -21.36 -0.56 63.03
CA LYS A 55 -22.16 -1.66 62.45
C LYS A 55 -23.64 -1.28 62.47
N THR A 56 -24.19 -0.83 61.34
CA THR A 56 -25.64 -0.75 61.11
C THR A 56 -25.98 -1.28 59.71
N GLY A 57 -27.14 -1.92 59.57
CA GLY A 57 -27.53 -2.60 58.33
C GLY A 57 -27.84 -1.61 57.21
N SER A 58 -27.01 -1.59 56.15
CA SER A 58 -27.23 -0.77 54.97
C SER A 58 -28.08 -1.52 53.95
N GLN A 59 -29.29 -1.02 53.67
CA GLN A 59 -30.04 -1.44 52.48
C GLN A 59 -29.29 -0.96 51.23
N HIS A 60 -28.98 -1.89 50.32
CA HIS A 60 -28.07 -1.64 49.20
C HIS A 60 -28.58 -0.57 48.22
N LEU A 61 -27.86 0.54 48.13
CA LEU A 61 -28.05 1.57 47.11
C LEU A 61 -27.74 1.01 45.72
N ASN A 62 -28.54 1.38 44.72
CA ASN A 62 -28.29 1.01 43.33
C ASN A 62 -27.64 2.19 42.57
N TYR A 63 -26.48 1.94 41.98
CA TYR A 63 -25.76 2.95 41.18
C TYR A 63 -25.98 2.79 39.66
N GLN A 64 -26.59 1.68 39.23
CA GLN A 64 -26.95 1.45 37.83
C GLN A 64 -28.01 2.48 37.41
N PRO A 65 -27.73 3.35 36.42
CA PRO A 65 -28.69 4.36 35.99
C PRO A 65 -29.83 3.74 35.19
N ASP A 66 -31.02 4.30 35.35
CA ASP A 66 -32.23 3.88 34.65
C ASP A 66 -33.19 5.05 34.43
N PHE A 67 -34.07 4.95 33.43
CA PHE A 67 -35.04 6.01 33.10
C PHE A 67 -36.44 5.62 33.58
N SER A 68 -36.97 6.36 34.54
CA SER A 68 -38.30 6.06 35.08
C SER A 68 -39.40 6.28 34.04
N GLU A 69 -40.41 5.42 34.04
CA GLU A 69 -41.64 5.63 33.30
C GLU A 69 -42.31 6.96 33.68
N ASN A 70 -42.95 7.62 32.71
CA ASN A 70 -43.64 8.90 32.89
C ASN A 70 -42.72 10.05 33.40
N LYS A 71 -41.44 9.98 33.05
CA LYS A 71 -40.50 11.11 33.12
C LYS A 71 -39.85 11.37 31.77
N VAL A 72 -39.57 12.64 31.50
CA VAL A 72 -38.75 13.13 30.39
C VAL A 72 -37.48 13.72 31.00
N TYR A 73 -36.32 13.21 30.58
CA TYR A 73 -34.99 13.65 31.01
C TYR A 73 -34.35 14.43 29.86
N THR A 74 -34.18 15.75 30.04
CA THR A 74 -33.66 16.64 28.98
C THR A 74 -32.20 16.96 29.23
N PHE A 75 -31.35 16.65 28.25
CA PHE A 75 -29.91 16.85 28.27
C PHE A 75 -29.47 17.87 27.21
N ASN A 76 -28.49 18.70 27.55
CA ASN A 76 -27.64 19.34 26.55
C ASN A 76 -26.59 18.33 26.07
N TYR A 77 -26.46 18.17 24.75
CA TYR A 77 -25.43 17.33 24.13
C TYR A 77 -24.52 18.16 23.23
N GLU A 78 -23.21 17.91 23.29
CA GLU A 78 -22.21 18.47 22.40
C GLU A 78 -21.22 17.38 21.99
N SER A 79 -21.03 17.19 20.70
CA SER A 79 -19.97 16.33 20.15
C SER A 79 -19.02 17.13 19.27
N VAL A 80 -17.73 16.80 19.35
CA VAL A 80 -16.66 17.40 18.54
C VAL A 80 -15.83 16.27 17.95
N LEU A 81 -15.57 16.32 16.65
CA LEU A 81 -14.56 15.50 15.98
C LEU A 81 -13.55 16.42 15.30
N LEU A 82 -12.26 16.14 15.47
CA LEU A 82 -11.17 16.96 14.97
C LEU A 82 -9.98 16.08 14.55
N SER A 83 -9.48 16.25 13.33
CA SER A 83 -8.37 15.46 12.80
C SER A 83 -7.25 16.31 12.20
N GLY A 84 -6.03 15.80 12.27
CA GLY A 84 -4.80 16.43 11.80
C GLY A 84 -3.58 15.95 12.60
N LEU A 85 -2.51 16.75 12.62
CA LEU A 85 -1.36 16.51 13.49
C LEU A 85 -1.64 17.01 14.93
N PRO A 86 -1.05 16.38 15.96
CA PRO A 86 -1.32 16.71 17.36
C PRO A 86 -0.85 18.11 17.79
N GLU A 87 0.20 18.66 17.18
CA GLU A 87 0.82 19.92 17.61
C GLU A 87 -0.02 21.18 17.34
N LYS A 88 0.30 22.25 18.08
CA LYS A 88 -0.26 23.59 17.93
C LYS A 88 0.41 24.33 16.76
N GLY A 89 -0.30 25.25 16.12
CA GLY A 89 0.25 26.03 14.99
C GLY A 89 0.18 25.33 13.63
N LEU A 90 -0.49 24.18 13.57
CA LEU A 90 -0.77 23.40 12.37
C LEU A 90 -2.26 23.43 12.05
N ALA A 91 -2.64 23.32 10.77
CA ALA A 91 -4.05 23.26 10.41
C ALA A 91 -4.67 21.89 10.75
N ARG A 92 -5.90 21.92 11.27
CA ARG A 92 -6.76 20.76 11.51
C ARG A 92 -8.14 20.97 10.87
N ALA A 93 -8.87 19.88 10.67
CA ALA A 93 -10.24 19.89 10.13
C ALA A 93 -11.19 19.06 11.00
N GLY A 94 -12.46 19.45 11.08
CA GLY A 94 -13.40 18.80 11.98
C GLY A 94 -14.84 19.34 11.93
N ILE A 95 -15.69 18.77 12.79
CA ILE A 95 -17.09 19.15 13.00
C ILE A 95 -17.40 19.24 14.49
N ARG A 96 -18.28 20.16 14.85
CA ARG A 96 -18.98 20.20 16.13
C ARG A 96 -20.48 20.15 15.89
N ILE A 97 -21.19 19.34 16.67
CA ILE A 97 -22.64 19.31 16.74
C ILE A 97 -23.04 19.64 18.19
N LYS A 98 -24.00 20.55 18.36
CA LYS A 98 -24.73 20.77 19.62
C LYS A 98 -26.19 20.41 19.40
N SER A 99 -26.86 19.87 20.40
CA SER A 99 -28.30 19.59 20.38
C SER A 99 -28.88 19.51 21.78
N LYS A 100 -30.22 19.48 21.86
CA LYS A 100 -30.92 18.91 23.00
C LYS A 100 -31.31 17.47 22.70
N VAL A 101 -31.13 16.62 23.71
CA VAL A 101 -31.50 15.20 23.68
C VAL A 101 -32.49 14.97 24.81
N GLU A 102 -33.67 14.45 24.48
CA GLU A 102 -34.69 14.07 25.47
C GLU A 102 -34.82 12.55 25.48
N ILE A 103 -34.77 11.95 26.67
CA ILE A 103 -34.99 10.52 26.86
C ILE A 103 -36.21 10.33 27.75
N SER A 104 -37.09 9.39 27.43
CA SER A 104 -38.33 9.15 28.18
C SER A 104 -38.58 7.67 28.37
N GLY A 105 -38.87 7.24 29.61
CA GLY A 105 -39.35 5.89 29.88
C GLY A 105 -40.79 5.74 29.41
N ILE A 106 -41.03 4.86 28.43
CA ILE A 106 -42.35 4.63 27.80
C ILE A 106 -42.92 3.23 28.09
N GLY A 107 -42.21 2.41 28.88
CA GLY A 107 -42.68 1.12 29.37
C GLY A 107 -41.53 0.29 29.96
N PRO A 108 -41.78 -0.96 30.38
CA PRO A 108 -40.79 -1.80 31.04
C PRO A 108 -39.55 -2.01 30.16
N LYS A 109 -38.42 -1.44 30.59
CA LYS A 109 -37.13 -1.43 29.86
C LYS A 109 -37.17 -0.75 28.48
N LEU A 110 -38.21 0.03 28.15
CA LEU A 110 -38.37 0.65 26.84
C LEU A 110 -38.33 2.16 26.94
N CYS A 111 -37.36 2.76 26.23
CA CYS A 111 -37.16 4.20 26.18
C CYS A 111 -37.43 4.77 24.79
N LEU A 112 -37.88 6.02 24.75
CA LEU A 112 -37.96 6.85 23.54
C LEU A 112 -36.86 7.92 23.63
N ILE A 113 -36.18 8.20 22.52
CA ILE A 113 -35.20 9.30 22.42
C ILE A 113 -35.59 10.28 21.30
N ARG A 114 -35.55 11.58 21.61
CA ARG A 114 -35.72 12.71 20.67
C ARG A 114 -34.43 13.51 20.60
N ILE A 115 -34.09 14.01 19.42
CA ILE A 115 -33.00 14.99 19.23
C ILE A 115 -33.57 16.22 18.52
N HIS A 116 -33.36 17.39 19.10
CA HIS A 116 -33.86 18.66 18.56
C HIS A 116 -32.91 19.83 18.86
N SER A 117 -33.25 21.03 18.39
CA SER A 117 -32.44 22.24 18.58
C SER A 117 -30.98 22.05 18.14
N ILE A 118 -30.80 21.34 17.02
CA ILE A 118 -29.48 20.96 16.48
C ILE A 118 -28.77 22.20 15.92
N GLU A 119 -27.47 22.31 16.17
CA GLU A 119 -26.57 23.28 15.56
C GLU A 119 -25.28 22.57 15.13
N ALA A 120 -24.93 22.70 13.85
CA ALA A 120 -23.67 22.20 13.31
C ALA A 120 -22.69 23.34 13.02
N ALA A 121 -21.41 23.12 13.31
CA ALA A 121 -20.32 24.04 13.01
C ALA A 121 -19.08 23.29 12.50
N GLU A 122 -18.44 23.82 11.47
CA GLU A 122 -17.27 23.23 10.83
C GLU A 122 -15.97 23.87 11.36
N TYR A 123 -14.92 23.07 11.54
CA TYR A 123 -13.58 23.53 11.86
C TYR A 123 -12.67 23.34 10.66
N ASN A 124 -12.02 24.41 10.20
CA ASN A 124 -10.92 24.31 9.25
C ASN A 124 -9.99 25.52 9.46
N GLY A 125 -8.78 25.27 9.99
CA GLY A 125 -7.86 26.33 10.36
C GLY A 125 -6.80 25.87 11.35
N VAL A 126 -6.00 26.80 11.86
CA VAL A 126 -4.85 26.53 12.74
C VAL A 126 -5.30 26.20 14.16
N TRP A 127 -4.92 25.03 14.65
CA TRP A 127 -5.25 24.59 16.00
C TRP A 127 -4.30 25.20 17.05
N PRO A 128 -4.79 25.75 18.18
CA PRO A 128 -6.19 25.93 18.60
C PRO A 128 -6.74 27.35 18.35
N THR A 129 -6.10 28.17 17.50
CA THR A 129 -6.39 29.61 17.37
C THR A 129 -7.57 29.93 16.46
N SER A 130 -7.81 29.14 15.42
CA SER A 130 -9.02 29.26 14.58
C SER A 130 -10.25 28.76 15.33
N SER A 131 -11.43 29.29 15.00
CA SER A 131 -12.71 28.98 15.64
C SER A 131 -13.61 28.09 14.76
N PHE A 132 -14.63 27.47 15.36
CA PHE A 132 -15.67 26.72 14.65
C PHE A 132 -16.66 27.69 13.96
N SER A 133 -16.78 27.61 12.63
CA SER A 133 -17.76 28.39 11.86
C SER A 133 -19.11 27.66 11.79
N ARG A 134 -20.18 28.27 12.31
CA ARG A 134 -21.55 27.72 12.25
C ARG A 134 -22.00 27.54 10.79
N SER A 135 -22.67 26.42 10.49
CA SER A 135 -23.05 26.03 9.14
C SER A 135 -24.54 25.72 9.07
N LEU A 136 -25.33 26.68 8.55
CA LEU A 136 -26.79 26.58 8.50
C LEU A 136 -27.29 25.45 7.57
N LYS A 137 -26.67 25.31 6.40
CA LYS A 137 -27.00 24.26 5.42
C LYS A 137 -26.71 22.85 5.98
N LEU A 138 -25.57 22.66 6.64
CA LEU A 138 -25.24 21.41 7.34
C LEU A 138 -26.18 21.14 8.53
N THR A 139 -26.53 22.18 9.28
CA THR A 139 -27.51 22.09 10.39
C THR A 139 -28.87 21.60 9.89
N GLN A 140 -29.36 22.11 8.74
CA GLN A 140 -30.62 21.66 8.13
C GLN A 140 -30.57 20.19 7.73
N VAL A 141 -29.48 19.72 7.10
CA VAL A 141 -29.32 18.31 6.70
C VAL A 141 -29.32 17.38 7.92
N LEU A 142 -28.55 17.71 8.97
CA LEU A 142 -28.51 16.91 10.19
C LEU A 142 -29.83 16.94 10.96
N THR A 143 -30.55 18.06 10.94
CA THR A 143 -31.92 18.14 11.52
C THR A 143 -32.88 17.20 10.80
N GLY A 144 -32.84 17.16 9.46
CA GLY A 144 -33.66 16.26 8.66
C GLY A 144 -33.46 14.76 8.96
N GLN A 145 -32.25 14.36 9.36
CA GLN A 145 -31.97 12.96 9.73
C GLN A 145 -32.23 12.66 11.21
N LEU A 146 -31.91 13.58 12.12
CA LEU A 146 -31.91 13.31 13.56
C LEU A 146 -33.20 13.71 14.29
N SER A 147 -34.10 14.49 13.69
CA SER A 147 -35.37 14.87 14.33
C SER A 147 -36.47 13.80 14.32
N THR A 148 -36.28 12.67 13.64
CA THR A 148 -37.20 11.52 13.77
C THR A 148 -36.83 10.74 15.04
N PRO A 149 -37.73 10.62 16.04
CA PRO A 149 -37.43 9.88 17.26
C PRO A 149 -37.34 8.37 17.01
N ILE A 150 -36.53 7.70 17.82
CA ILE A 150 -36.39 6.24 17.83
C ILE A 150 -36.68 5.68 19.22
N LYS A 151 -36.98 4.39 19.30
CA LYS A 151 -37.10 3.64 20.55
C LYS A 151 -35.82 2.83 20.78
N PHE A 152 -35.50 2.56 22.04
CA PHE A 152 -34.41 1.65 22.39
C PHE A 152 -34.72 0.91 23.70
N GLU A 153 -34.21 -0.31 23.80
CA GLU A 153 -34.22 -1.06 25.05
C GLU A 153 -33.15 -0.50 25.99
N TYR A 154 -33.52 -0.23 27.25
CA TYR A 154 -32.59 0.17 28.30
C TYR A 154 -32.93 -0.52 29.62
N SER A 155 -31.93 -1.05 30.31
CA SER A 155 -32.14 -1.72 31.60
C SER A 155 -30.86 -1.67 32.42
N SER A 156 -30.92 -1.03 33.59
CA SER A 156 -29.87 -1.16 34.62
C SER A 156 -28.46 -0.77 34.14
N GLY A 157 -28.36 0.25 33.29
CA GLY A 157 -27.12 0.71 32.67
C GLY A 157 -26.80 0.13 31.28
N HIS A 158 -27.57 -0.83 30.76
CA HIS A 158 -27.31 -1.48 29.47
C HIS A 158 -28.28 -1.07 28.37
N VAL A 159 -27.77 -0.81 27.16
CA VAL A 159 -28.53 -0.54 25.93
C VAL A 159 -28.71 -1.84 25.13
N GLY A 160 -29.96 -2.21 24.86
CA GLY A 160 -30.31 -3.38 24.05
C GLY A 160 -30.50 -3.05 22.56
N ASN A 161 -31.59 -3.54 21.98
CA ASN A 161 -31.96 -3.27 20.60
C ASN A 161 -32.47 -1.83 20.40
N LEU A 162 -32.13 -1.25 19.25
CA LEU A 162 -32.68 0.01 18.74
C LEU A 162 -33.81 -0.30 17.76
N MET A 163 -34.89 0.48 17.81
CA MET A 163 -36.04 0.35 16.91
C MET A 163 -36.37 1.71 16.29
N ALA A 164 -36.37 1.79 14.96
CA ALA A 164 -36.52 3.04 14.21
C ALA A 164 -37.43 2.87 13.00
N PRO A 165 -38.11 3.94 12.52
CA PRO A 165 -38.81 3.92 11.23
C PRO A 165 -37.83 3.92 10.06
N ASP A 166 -38.24 3.36 8.92
CA ASP A 166 -37.41 3.22 7.71
C ASP A 166 -36.94 4.55 7.11
N SER A 167 -37.58 5.66 7.47
CA SER A 167 -37.10 7.01 7.13
C SER A 167 -35.79 7.39 7.82
N VAL A 168 -35.28 6.59 8.75
CA VAL A 168 -33.98 6.78 9.44
C VAL A 168 -32.91 5.91 8.76
N SER A 169 -31.97 6.57 8.09
CA SER A 169 -30.79 5.95 7.48
C SER A 169 -29.83 5.41 8.54
N ASP A 170 -29.01 4.42 8.18
CA ASP A 170 -28.03 3.85 9.11
C ASP A 170 -26.96 4.87 9.54
N ASP A 171 -26.52 5.77 8.66
CA ASP A 171 -25.70 6.95 9.03
C ASP A 171 -26.32 7.77 10.19
N GLY A 172 -27.62 8.08 10.12
CA GLY A 172 -28.33 8.81 11.17
C GLY A 172 -28.53 7.96 12.43
N LEU A 173 -28.84 6.68 12.27
CA LEU A 173 -28.99 5.73 13.37
C LEU A 173 -27.65 5.45 14.09
N ASN A 174 -26.51 5.55 13.39
CA ASN A 174 -25.18 5.44 13.99
C ASN A 174 -24.87 6.64 14.89
N ILE A 175 -25.30 7.85 14.56
CA ILE A 175 -25.21 9.02 15.46
C ILE A 175 -26.07 8.80 16.72
N TYR A 176 -27.27 8.20 16.56
CA TYR A 176 -28.07 7.73 17.70
C TYR A 176 -27.32 6.68 18.55
N ARG A 177 -26.72 5.65 17.92
CA ARG A 177 -25.85 4.68 18.62
C ARG A 177 -24.71 5.37 19.36
N GLY A 178 -24.10 6.41 18.78
CA GLY A 178 -23.02 7.18 19.43
C GLY A 178 -23.48 7.91 20.69
N ILE A 179 -24.68 8.50 20.68
CA ILE A 179 -25.29 9.13 21.87
C ILE A 179 -25.64 8.07 22.92
N LEU A 180 -26.26 6.96 22.51
CA LEU A 180 -26.65 5.88 23.41
C LEU A 180 -25.44 5.12 23.99
N ASN A 181 -24.32 5.06 23.27
CA ASN A 181 -23.06 4.45 23.73
C ASN A 181 -22.43 5.20 24.92
N VAL A 182 -22.83 6.45 25.19
CA VAL A 182 -22.51 7.15 26.43
C VAL A 182 -23.21 6.52 27.64
N LEU A 183 -24.40 5.93 27.46
CA LEU A 183 -25.25 5.41 28.53
C LEU A 183 -24.89 3.98 28.99
N GLU A 184 -24.07 3.26 28.21
CA GLU A 184 -23.66 1.87 28.45
C GLU A 184 -22.69 1.78 29.64
N LEU A 185 -23.09 1.09 30.72
CA LEU A 185 -22.45 1.17 32.04
C LEU A 185 -22.56 -0.14 32.86
N SER A 186 -21.58 -1.03 32.72
CA SER A 186 -21.46 -2.27 33.51
C SER A 186 -21.02 -2.04 34.97
N LEU A 187 -21.83 -1.37 35.79
CA LEU A 187 -21.49 -1.00 37.17
C LEU A 187 -21.61 -2.16 38.17
N LYS A 188 -20.50 -2.51 38.85
CA LYS A 188 -20.43 -3.55 39.88
C LYS A 188 -20.50 -2.97 41.30
N LYS A 189 -21.37 -3.52 42.14
CA LYS A 189 -21.73 -2.96 43.47
C LYS A 189 -20.64 -3.02 44.55
N MET A 190 -19.60 -3.85 44.38
CA MET A 190 -18.61 -4.18 45.43
C MET A 190 -17.14 -3.96 45.02
N GLN A 191 -16.87 -3.31 43.89
CA GLN A 191 -15.52 -3.18 43.34
C GLN A 191 -15.21 -1.73 42.93
N HIS A 192 -14.27 -1.08 43.62
CA HIS A 192 -13.82 0.28 43.30
C HIS A 192 -12.96 0.37 42.04
N SER A 193 -12.36 -0.75 41.60
CA SER A 193 -11.67 -0.87 40.32
C SER A 193 -11.80 -2.30 39.80
N TYR A 194 -12.04 -2.46 38.49
CA TYR A 194 -12.14 -3.75 37.82
C TYR A 194 -12.08 -3.59 36.29
N SER A 195 -11.73 -4.66 35.59
CA SER A 195 -11.88 -4.77 34.13
C SER A 195 -12.93 -5.82 33.76
N LEU A 196 -13.49 -5.70 32.56
CA LEU A 196 -14.31 -6.70 31.89
C LEU A 196 -14.28 -6.50 30.37
N GLN A 197 -14.77 -7.46 29.61
CA GLN A 197 -15.18 -7.23 28.23
C GLN A 197 -16.55 -6.54 28.23
N GLU A 198 -16.68 -5.43 27.51
CA GLU A 198 -17.95 -4.71 27.40
C GLU A 198 -18.25 -4.39 25.93
N ALA A 199 -19.52 -4.59 25.54
CA ALA A 199 -20.07 -4.20 24.25
C ALA A 199 -20.05 -2.66 24.05
N GLY A 200 -20.52 -2.20 22.90
CA GLY A 200 -20.57 -0.79 22.53
C GLY A 200 -20.42 -0.60 21.03
N ILE A 201 -20.35 0.66 20.59
CA ILE A 201 -20.42 1.01 19.17
C ILE A 201 -19.30 0.40 18.31
N GLY A 202 -18.09 0.29 18.85
CA GLY A 202 -16.93 -0.37 18.21
C GLY A 202 -16.82 -1.89 18.42
N GLY A 203 -17.79 -2.51 19.09
CA GLY A 203 -17.76 -3.92 19.47
C GLY A 203 -17.40 -4.19 20.94
N ILE A 204 -17.02 -5.44 21.22
CA ILE A 204 -16.75 -5.99 22.55
C ILE A 204 -15.26 -5.84 22.86
N CYS A 205 -14.92 -4.92 23.77
CA CYS A 205 -13.51 -4.66 24.12
C CYS A 205 -13.25 -4.50 25.61
N ASN A 206 -11.99 -4.72 25.99
CA ASN A 206 -11.51 -4.67 27.36
C ASN A 206 -11.70 -3.26 27.93
N THR A 207 -12.54 -3.17 28.95
CA THR A 207 -13.03 -1.93 29.55
C THR A 207 -12.76 -1.97 31.04
N THR A 208 -12.02 -0.97 31.54
CA THR A 208 -11.62 -0.83 32.93
C THR A 208 -12.38 0.32 33.59
N TYR A 209 -12.95 0.04 34.75
CA TYR A 209 -13.73 0.96 35.57
C TYR A 209 -12.95 1.37 36.83
N ALA A 210 -13.11 2.62 37.25
CA ALA A 210 -12.72 3.14 38.55
C ALA A 210 -13.90 3.94 39.14
N ILE A 211 -14.28 3.65 40.39
CA ILE A 211 -15.51 4.15 41.03
C ILE A 211 -15.17 4.84 42.36
N GLN A 212 -15.44 6.14 42.44
CA GLN A 212 -15.24 6.98 43.63
C GLN A 212 -16.59 7.51 44.13
N GLU A 213 -16.87 7.39 45.44
CA GLU A 213 -18.17 7.73 46.00
C GLU A 213 -18.09 8.95 46.94
N ASN A 214 -18.96 9.94 46.74
CA ASN A 214 -19.19 11.05 47.66
C ASN A 214 -20.57 10.92 48.32
N LYS A 215 -20.60 10.16 49.42
CA LYS A 215 -21.80 9.89 50.25
C LYS A 215 -22.47 11.16 50.77
N ARG A 216 -21.71 12.23 51.08
CA ARG A 216 -22.26 13.51 51.58
C ARG A 216 -23.12 14.23 50.53
N ALA A 217 -22.88 13.97 49.25
CA ALA A 217 -23.59 14.60 48.14
C ALA A 217 -24.57 13.66 47.40
N ASN A 218 -24.62 12.37 47.78
CA ASN A 218 -25.25 11.28 47.01
C ASN A 218 -24.76 11.25 45.54
N LEU A 219 -23.44 11.36 45.36
CA LEU A 219 -22.77 11.36 44.05
C LEU A 219 -21.80 10.18 43.94
N VAL A 220 -21.75 9.57 42.76
CA VAL A 220 -20.69 8.66 42.33
C VAL A 220 -19.98 9.27 41.12
N TYR A 221 -18.66 9.28 41.16
CA TYR A 221 -17.80 9.56 40.02
C TYR A 221 -17.31 8.22 39.45
N VAL A 222 -17.50 8.02 38.14
CA VAL A 222 -17.03 6.81 37.44
C VAL A 222 -16.10 7.23 36.31
N THR A 223 -14.89 6.69 36.29
CA THR A 223 -14.01 6.73 35.11
C THR A 223 -14.03 5.36 34.47
N LYS A 224 -14.35 5.31 33.17
CA LYS A 224 -14.41 4.12 32.33
C LYS A 224 -13.40 4.31 31.19
N SER A 225 -12.48 3.38 30.99
CA SER A 225 -11.49 3.43 29.92
C SER A 225 -11.52 2.14 29.11
N LYS A 226 -11.70 2.24 27.79
CA LYS A 226 -11.90 1.12 26.86
C LYS A 226 -10.72 1.04 25.88
N ASP A 227 -10.00 -0.08 25.92
CA ASP A 227 -8.88 -0.35 25.02
C ASP A 227 -9.39 -0.89 23.68
N LEU A 228 -9.59 0.01 22.72
CA LEU A 228 -10.04 -0.29 21.36
C LEU A 228 -8.99 -1.05 20.52
N ASN A 229 -7.83 -1.40 21.11
CA ASN A 229 -6.82 -2.30 20.55
C ASN A 229 -6.92 -3.73 21.08
N SER A 230 -7.81 -3.99 22.05
CA SER A 230 -7.96 -5.26 22.77
C SER A 230 -9.44 -5.64 22.83
N CYS A 231 -9.96 -6.05 21.68
CA CYS A 231 -11.35 -6.43 21.47
C CYS A 231 -11.47 -7.93 21.14
N GLU A 232 -12.49 -8.60 21.68
CA GLU A 232 -12.88 -9.95 21.27
C GLU A 232 -13.66 -9.92 19.96
N GLU A 233 -14.50 -8.89 19.80
CA GLU A 233 -15.20 -8.56 18.56
C GLU A 233 -14.96 -7.08 18.26
N LYS A 234 -14.46 -6.77 17.06
CA LYS A 234 -14.14 -5.40 16.65
C LYS A 234 -14.89 -5.04 15.38
N VAL A 235 -15.65 -3.96 15.42
CA VAL A 235 -16.32 -3.41 14.23
C VAL A 235 -15.31 -2.63 13.41
N GLU A 236 -14.79 -3.23 12.34
CA GLU A 236 -13.92 -2.55 11.36
C GLU A 236 -14.15 -3.09 9.94
N MET A 237 -13.98 -2.22 8.94
CA MET A 237 -13.99 -2.57 7.52
C MET A 237 -12.61 -2.31 6.92
N ALA A 238 -12.09 -3.24 6.12
CA ALA A 238 -10.77 -3.13 5.50
C ALA A 238 -10.78 -3.62 4.04
N THR A 239 -10.51 -2.72 3.10
CA THR A 239 -10.46 -3.03 1.65
C THR A 239 -9.04 -2.82 1.08
N GLY A 240 -8.77 -3.38 -0.11
CA GLY A 240 -7.47 -3.28 -0.80
C GLY A 240 -6.31 -4.07 -0.19
N SER A 241 -6.42 -4.53 1.06
CA SER A 241 -5.33 -5.19 1.79
C SER A 241 -5.29 -6.72 1.68
N ALA A 242 -6.22 -7.33 0.92
CA ALA A 242 -6.42 -8.79 0.85
C ALA A 242 -5.16 -9.59 0.48
N TYR A 243 -4.33 -9.06 -0.43
CA TYR A 243 -3.09 -9.70 -0.88
C TYR A 243 -1.85 -9.35 -0.02
N THR A 244 -2.06 -8.86 1.20
CA THR A 244 -0.99 -8.50 2.14
C THR A 244 -1.14 -9.29 3.44
N HIS A 245 -0.05 -9.88 3.92
CA HIS A 245 -0.05 -10.78 5.07
C HIS A 245 0.40 -10.06 6.35
N PRO A 246 -0.27 -10.24 7.51
CA PRO A 246 0.19 -9.68 8.78
C PRO A 246 1.60 -10.15 9.16
N CYS A 247 2.46 -9.23 9.58
CA CYS A 247 3.78 -9.54 10.14
C CYS A 247 3.74 -9.40 11.67
N GLN A 248 3.50 -10.50 12.39
CA GLN A 248 3.43 -10.49 13.86
C GLN A 248 4.67 -9.85 14.50
N THR A 249 5.89 -10.21 14.07
CA THR A 249 7.14 -9.61 14.56
C THR A 249 7.25 -8.11 14.29
N CYS A 250 6.64 -7.62 13.20
CA CYS A 250 6.61 -6.20 12.87
C CYS A 250 5.60 -5.45 13.76
N GLN A 251 4.41 -6.03 13.95
CA GLN A 251 3.34 -5.49 14.80
C GLN A 251 3.70 -5.48 16.29
N GLN A 252 4.52 -6.46 16.74
CA GLN A 252 5.10 -6.48 18.09
C GLN A 252 6.12 -5.36 18.32
N ARG A 253 6.84 -4.92 17.28
CA ARG A 253 7.76 -3.77 17.34
C ARG A 253 7.06 -2.42 17.19
N ASN A 254 5.94 -2.38 16.47
CA ASN A 254 5.27 -1.14 16.12
C ASN A 254 3.77 -1.34 15.86
N LYS A 255 2.90 -0.61 16.56
CA LYS A 255 1.48 -0.52 16.22
C LYS A 255 1.25 0.71 15.33
N ASN A 256 1.01 0.49 14.05
CA ASN A 256 0.75 1.57 13.08
C ASN A 256 -0.61 2.27 13.27
N SER A 257 -1.53 1.66 14.00
CA SER A 257 -2.78 2.28 14.47
C SER A 257 -2.95 1.97 15.96
N ARG A 258 -3.44 2.95 16.72
CA ARG A 258 -3.92 2.77 18.09
C ARG A 258 -5.21 3.54 18.31
N ALA A 259 -6.13 3.00 19.08
CA ALA A 259 -7.33 3.70 19.53
C ALA A 259 -7.58 3.49 21.04
N THR A 260 -8.12 4.50 21.72
CA THR A 260 -8.54 4.41 23.13
C THR A 260 -9.66 5.40 23.41
N ALA A 261 -10.60 5.04 24.30
CA ALA A 261 -11.70 5.89 24.72
C ALA A 261 -11.80 5.97 26.24
N THR A 262 -11.96 7.18 26.78
CA THR A 262 -12.16 7.43 28.22
C THR A 262 -13.43 8.22 28.45
N TYR A 263 -14.26 7.76 29.38
CA TYR A 263 -15.56 8.30 29.73
C TYR A 263 -15.54 8.64 31.23
N ASN A 264 -15.90 9.87 31.60
CA ASN A 264 -15.95 10.35 32.96
C ASN A 264 -17.37 10.77 33.31
N TYR A 265 -17.98 10.10 34.29
CA TYR A 265 -19.37 10.26 34.68
C TYR A 265 -19.51 10.89 36.05
N LYS A 266 -20.56 11.68 36.22
CA LYS A 266 -21.08 12.16 37.50
C LYS A 266 -22.52 11.67 37.65
N ILE A 267 -22.70 10.58 38.38
CA ILE A 267 -24.00 9.94 38.63
C ILE A 267 -24.53 10.47 39.97
N LYS A 268 -25.76 10.96 40.00
CA LYS A 268 -26.48 11.29 41.24
C LYS A 268 -27.42 10.13 41.57
N TYR A 269 -27.37 9.66 42.81
CA TYR A 269 -28.18 8.53 43.25
C TYR A 269 -29.16 8.91 44.36
N THR A 270 -30.15 8.05 44.56
CA THR A 270 -31.11 8.04 45.66
C THR A 270 -31.28 6.61 46.15
N ARG A 271 -32.26 6.31 47.03
CA ARG A 271 -32.54 4.92 47.42
C ARG A 271 -33.03 4.03 46.27
N ASN A 272 -33.75 4.61 45.30
CA ASN A 272 -34.50 3.85 44.28
C ASN A 272 -34.10 4.18 42.83
N GLU A 273 -33.43 5.31 42.59
CA GLU A 273 -33.13 5.85 41.26
C GLU A 273 -31.70 6.42 41.22
N ALA A 274 -30.96 6.12 40.15
CA ALA A 274 -29.68 6.74 39.81
C ALA A 274 -29.75 7.37 38.41
N VAL A 275 -29.18 8.56 38.25
CA VAL A 275 -29.25 9.33 37.00
C VAL A 275 -27.88 9.91 36.67
N ILE A 276 -27.46 9.76 35.41
CA ILE A 276 -26.26 10.43 34.88
C ILE A 276 -26.54 11.94 34.84
N THR A 277 -25.87 12.73 35.67
CA THR A 277 -26.01 14.21 35.64
C THR A 277 -25.05 14.87 34.66
N GLN A 278 -23.89 14.25 34.44
CA GLN A 278 -22.90 14.66 33.45
C GLN A 278 -22.10 13.45 32.99
N ALA A 279 -21.76 13.39 31.70
CA ALA A 279 -20.78 12.50 31.13
C ALA A 279 -19.88 13.29 30.15
N ASP A 280 -18.57 13.16 30.30
CA ASP A 280 -17.56 13.71 29.39
C ASP A 280 -16.74 12.56 28.81
N VAL A 281 -16.68 12.46 27.48
CA VAL A 281 -16.02 11.37 26.73
C VAL A 281 -14.92 11.95 25.86
N GLU A 282 -13.76 11.30 25.84
CA GLU A 282 -12.63 11.61 24.98
C GLU A 282 -12.07 10.31 24.38
N GLU A 283 -12.09 10.22 23.06
CA GLU A 283 -11.59 9.09 22.26
C GLU A 283 -10.55 9.60 21.26
N ILE A 284 -9.44 8.87 21.15
CA ILE A 284 -8.32 9.24 20.29
C ILE A 284 -7.96 8.04 19.42
N HIS A 285 -8.02 8.23 18.10
CA HIS A 285 -7.49 7.32 17.09
C HIS A 285 -6.18 7.89 16.55
N GLN A 286 -5.07 7.20 16.78
CA GLN A 286 -3.71 7.58 16.39
C GLN A 286 -3.23 6.71 15.22
N PHE A 287 -2.77 7.34 14.14
CA PHE A 287 -2.09 6.66 13.04
C PHE A 287 -0.60 7.03 12.99
N ALA A 288 0.25 6.01 13.06
CA ALA A 288 1.70 6.10 13.00
C ALA A 288 2.19 5.35 11.75
N PRO A 289 2.40 6.02 10.60
CA PRO A 289 2.86 5.35 9.37
C PRO A 289 4.28 4.80 9.47
N PHE A 290 5.09 5.34 10.38
CA PHE A 290 6.48 4.96 10.64
C PHE A 290 6.63 4.36 12.05
N ASN A 291 7.84 4.41 12.61
CA ASN A 291 8.09 3.93 13.97
C ASN A 291 7.47 4.87 15.03
N GLU A 292 6.54 4.34 15.82
CA GLU A 292 5.83 5.02 16.91
C GLU A 292 6.78 5.61 17.97
N ILE A 293 7.98 5.04 18.16
CA ILE A 293 8.99 5.57 19.10
C ILE A 293 9.51 6.95 18.64
N THR A 294 9.40 7.28 17.35
CA THR A 294 9.64 8.67 16.88
C THR A 294 8.52 9.63 17.31
N GLY A 295 7.31 9.11 17.56
CA GLY A 295 6.11 9.87 17.88
C GLY A 295 5.62 10.77 16.75
N GLY A 296 5.99 10.49 15.49
CA GLY A 296 5.47 11.20 14.32
C GLY A 296 4.13 10.62 13.89
N ASN A 297 3.03 11.13 14.46
CA ASN A 297 1.69 10.55 14.38
C ASN A 297 0.66 11.56 13.85
N ALA A 298 -0.33 11.11 13.09
CA ALA A 298 -1.57 11.84 12.86
C ALA A 298 -2.67 11.32 13.79
N ILE A 299 -3.67 12.15 14.10
CA ILE A 299 -4.77 11.79 15.00
C ILE A 299 -6.16 12.15 14.43
N LEU A 300 -7.17 11.40 14.86
CA LEU A 300 -8.55 11.86 14.96
C LEU A 300 -8.93 11.83 16.45
N GLU A 301 -9.49 12.92 16.92
CA GLU A 301 -9.88 13.18 18.29
C GLU A 301 -11.40 13.39 18.32
N ALA A 302 -12.12 12.51 19.02
CA ALA A 302 -13.57 12.52 19.12
C ALA A 302 -13.98 12.73 20.59
N ARG A 303 -14.80 13.75 20.84
CA ARG A 303 -15.24 14.13 22.19
C ARG A 303 -16.76 14.21 22.25
N GLN A 304 -17.35 13.81 23.37
CA GLN A 304 -18.77 13.97 23.66
C GLN A 304 -18.94 14.59 25.04
N LYS A 305 -19.96 15.44 25.20
CA LYS A 305 -20.41 15.95 26.49
C LYS A 305 -21.93 15.84 26.56
N LEU A 306 -22.42 15.14 27.56
CA LEU A 306 -23.84 15.01 27.89
C LEU A 306 -24.06 15.59 29.28
N ALA A 307 -24.95 16.57 29.42
CA ALA A 307 -25.23 17.22 30.71
C ALA A 307 -26.74 17.35 30.94
N LEU A 308 -27.24 16.80 32.05
CA LEU A 308 -28.65 16.84 32.41
C LEU A 308 -29.05 18.28 32.77
N THR A 309 -30.10 18.79 32.12
CA THR A 309 -30.63 20.13 32.37
C THR A 309 -31.96 20.14 33.11
N ASP A 310 -32.82 19.15 32.88
CA ASP A 310 -34.17 19.10 33.44
C ASP A 310 -34.69 17.65 33.53
N VAL A 311 -35.63 17.41 34.44
CA VAL A 311 -36.35 16.13 34.60
C VAL A 311 -37.82 16.42 34.90
N GLN A 312 -38.67 16.33 33.89
CA GLN A 312 -40.10 16.62 34.00
C GLN A 312 -40.92 15.34 34.16
N LYS A 313 -41.95 15.35 35.01
CA LYS A 313 -42.86 14.21 35.18
C LYS A 313 -44.01 14.28 34.18
N GLN A 314 -43.76 13.84 32.95
CA GLN A 314 -44.70 13.86 31.84
C GLN A 314 -44.69 12.51 31.10
N MET A 315 -45.86 12.05 30.64
CA MET A 315 -45.96 10.91 29.74
C MET A 315 -45.58 11.34 28.32
N ALA A 316 -44.57 10.70 27.74
CA ALA A 316 -44.11 11.03 26.39
C ALA A 316 -45.04 10.43 25.33
N GLU A 317 -45.65 11.29 24.51
CA GLU A 317 -46.40 10.87 23.33
C GLU A 317 -45.49 10.09 22.36
N VAL A 318 -45.88 8.87 22.00
CA VAL A 318 -45.17 8.03 21.03
C VAL A 318 -45.82 8.23 19.65
N PRO A 319 -45.09 8.70 18.62
CA PRO A 319 -45.69 8.92 17.31
C PRO A 319 -46.30 7.64 16.72
N PRO A 320 -47.46 7.72 16.04
CA PRO A 320 -48.11 6.58 15.38
C PRO A 320 -47.39 6.23 14.06
N LYS A 321 -46.14 5.81 14.17
CA LYS A 321 -45.33 5.20 13.11
C LYS A 321 -45.00 3.76 13.48
N GLU A 322 -44.74 2.95 12.48
CA GLU A 322 -44.08 1.65 12.68
C GLU A 322 -42.60 1.86 13.04
N PHE A 323 -42.07 0.99 13.92
CA PHE A 323 -40.69 1.01 14.37
C PHE A 323 -40.12 -0.39 14.20
N GLN A 324 -39.30 -0.60 13.17
CA GLN A 324 -38.65 -1.89 12.93
C GLN A 324 -37.43 -2.04 13.85
N ASN A 325 -37.10 -3.27 14.25
CA ASN A 325 -35.86 -3.55 14.97
C ASN A 325 -34.66 -3.37 14.01
N ARG A 326 -33.69 -2.54 14.40
CA ARG A 326 -32.49 -2.21 13.62
C ARG A 326 -31.20 -2.68 14.31
N GLY A 327 -31.30 -3.68 15.17
CA GLY A 327 -30.18 -4.34 15.84
C GLY A 327 -29.66 -3.58 17.06
N SER A 328 -28.46 -3.94 17.49
CA SER A 328 -27.85 -3.48 18.75
C SER A 328 -27.17 -2.11 18.64
N LEU A 329 -26.51 -1.74 19.74
CA LEU A 329 -25.61 -0.58 19.84
C LEU A 329 -24.39 -0.63 18.90
N GLN A 330 -24.03 -1.81 18.34
CA GLN A 330 -22.92 -1.95 17.39
C GLN A 330 -23.16 -1.13 16.11
N TYR A 331 -22.13 -0.42 15.65
CA TYR A 331 -22.15 0.36 14.42
C TYR A 331 -22.46 -0.51 13.18
N GLN A 332 -23.25 0.02 12.25
CA GLN A 332 -23.59 -0.62 10.97
C GLN A 332 -23.00 0.19 9.81
N PHE A 333 -22.23 -0.44 8.93
CA PHE A 333 -21.57 0.28 7.82
C PHE A 333 -22.59 0.79 6.79
N GLY A 334 -22.56 2.10 6.52
CA GLY A 334 -23.55 2.83 5.73
C GLY A 334 -22.97 3.48 4.48
N SER A 335 -23.30 4.75 4.26
CA SER A 335 -22.95 5.48 3.03
C SER A 335 -21.44 5.56 2.76
N GLU A 336 -20.61 5.52 3.81
CA GLU A 336 -19.15 5.64 3.74
C GLU A 336 -18.51 4.58 2.85
N LEU A 337 -19.12 3.39 2.69
CA LEU A 337 -18.62 2.36 1.79
C LEU A 337 -18.56 2.85 0.33
N LEU A 338 -19.47 3.75 -0.08
CA LEU A 338 -19.59 4.26 -1.46
C LEU A 338 -18.85 5.60 -1.69
N GLN A 339 -18.63 6.40 -0.64
CA GLN A 339 -18.10 7.77 -0.75
C GLN A 339 -16.58 7.82 -1.00
N LEU A 340 -16.14 8.62 -1.98
CA LEU A 340 -14.73 9.00 -2.12
C LEU A 340 -14.34 9.98 -1.01
N PRO A 341 -13.43 9.64 -0.08
CA PRO A 341 -12.98 10.58 0.96
C PRO A 341 -12.27 11.83 0.38
N VAL A 342 -11.85 11.77 -0.89
CA VAL A 342 -11.20 12.88 -1.64
C VAL A 342 -12.19 13.80 -2.37
N HIS A 343 -13.46 13.41 -2.52
CA HIS A 343 -14.47 14.21 -3.21
C HIS A 343 -15.89 13.85 -2.76
N LEU A 344 -16.54 14.79 -2.06
CA LEU A 344 -17.97 14.73 -1.76
C LEU A 344 -18.78 15.27 -2.95
N PHE A 345 -19.83 14.59 -3.40
CA PHE A 345 -20.66 15.05 -4.52
C PHE A 345 -22.14 14.65 -4.37
N ARG A 346 -23.05 15.45 -4.96
CA ARG A 346 -24.49 15.14 -5.00
C ARG A 346 -24.83 14.39 -6.29
N ILE A 347 -25.05 13.09 -6.16
CA ILE A 347 -25.69 12.28 -7.19
C ILE A 347 -27.16 12.75 -7.33
N LYS A 348 -27.60 13.01 -8.56
CA LYS A 348 -29.00 13.36 -8.89
C LYS A 348 -29.53 12.45 -9.99
N ASN A 349 -29.07 12.69 -11.22
CA ASN A 349 -29.15 11.76 -12.32
C ASN A 349 -27.75 11.15 -12.46
N VAL A 350 -27.64 9.81 -12.34
CA VAL A 350 -26.35 9.12 -12.47
C VAL A 350 -25.87 9.16 -13.92
N GLU A 351 -26.80 9.00 -14.87
CA GLU A 351 -26.53 8.84 -16.29
C GLU A 351 -25.92 10.10 -16.91
N SER A 352 -26.60 11.27 -16.82
CA SER A 352 -26.03 12.50 -17.39
C SER A 352 -24.71 12.90 -16.72
N GLN A 353 -24.55 12.65 -15.41
CA GLN A 353 -23.28 12.89 -14.72
C GLN A 353 -22.15 11.98 -15.23
N ILE A 354 -22.45 10.74 -15.66
CA ILE A 354 -21.51 9.86 -16.34
C ILE A 354 -21.19 10.41 -17.73
N GLU A 355 -22.19 10.78 -18.53
CA GLU A 355 -22.01 11.36 -19.88
C GLU A 355 -21.11 12.61 -19.83
N GLU A 356 -21.46 13.59 -19.00
CA GLU A 356 -20.72 14.84 -18.77
C GLU A 356 -19.27 14.56 -18.35
N SER A 357 -19.06 13.65 -17.39
CA SER A 357 -17.72 13.36 -16.85
C SER A 357 -16.87 12.51 -17.81
N LEU A 358 -17.49 11.71 -18.68
CA LEU A 358 -16.81 10.94 -19.72
C LEU A 358 -16.41 11.84 -20.90
N GLN A 359 -17.28 12.77 -21.31
CA GLN A 359 -16.98 13.77 -22.33
C GLN A 359 -15.82 14.67 -21.89
N ASP A 360 -15.92 15.27 -20.70
CA ASP A 360 -14.86 16.09 -20.09
C ASP A 360 -13.50 15.36 -20.03
N LEU A 361 -13.49 14.09 -19.62
CA LEU A 361 -12.27 13.28 -19.57
C LEU A 361 -11.68 12.99 -20.96
N VAL A 362 -12.51 12.73 -21.98
CA VAL A 362 -12.04 12.51 -23.36
C VAL A 362 -11.50 13.82 -23.97
N GLU A 363 -12.22 14.92 -23.80
CA GLU A 363 -11.86 16.22 -24.38
C GLU A 363 -10.59 16.78 -23.73
N THR A 364 -10.50 16.82 -22.39
CA THR A 364 -9.30 17.36 -21.70
C THR A 364 -8.04 16.50 -21.91
N THR A 365 -8.16 15.24 -22.34
CA THR A 365 -7.01 14.34 -22.60
C THR A 365 -6.67 14.18 -24.09
N SER A 366 -7.37 14.90 -24.97
CA SER A 366 -7.23 14.81 -26.43
C SER A 366 -5.84 15.25 -26.93
N GLU A 367 -5.35 16.40 -26.49
CA GLU A 367 -4.03 16.97 -26.86
C GLU A 367 -2.94 16.62 -25.86
N GLN A 368 -2.83 17.38 -24.76
CA GLN A 368 -1.93 17.09 -23.64
C GLN A 368 -2.63 16.19 -22.61
N LEU A 369 -1.90 15.77 -21.57
CA LEU A 369 -2.45 14.98 -20.46
C LEU A 369 -2.32 15.80 -19.16
N PRO A 370 -3.41 16.41 -18.65
CA PRO A 370 -3.34 17.32 -17.52
C PRO A 370 -3.27 16.58 -16.17
N SER A 371 -2.75 17.26 -15.15
CA SER A 371 -2.37 16.67 -13.85
C SER A 371 -3.53 16.26 -12.93
N ASP A 372 -4.76 16.58 -13.33
CA ASP A 372 -6.03 16.31 -12.64
C ASP A 372 -6.88 15.24 -13.36
N ALA A 373 -6.49 14.82 -14.57
CA ALA A 373 -7.18 13.75 -15.29
C ALA A 373 -7.31 12.43 -14.46
N PRO A 374 -6.34 12.03 -13.60
CA PRO A 374 -6.52 10.90 -12.69
C PRO A 374 -7.67 11.08 -11.67
N ALA A 375 -7.91 12.31 -11.19
CA ALA A 375 -9.05 12.63 -10.32
C ALA A 375 -10.38 12.67 -11.11
N LYS A 376 -10.37 13.20 -12.35
CA LYS A 376 -11.54 13.12 -13.25
C LYS A 376 -11.96 11.66 -13.50
N ALA A 377 -10.99 10.76 -13.73
CA ALA A 377 -11.26 9.33 -13.87
C ALA A 377 -11.77 8.66 -12.57
N LEU A 378 -11.27 9.06 -11.38
CA LEU A 378 -11.81 8.59 -10.09
C LEU A 378 -13.27 9.02 -9.87
N LYS A 379 -13.62 10.28 -10.20
CA LYS A 379 -15.00 10.79 -10.15
C LYS A 379 -15.92 9.94 -11.03
N LEU A 380 -15.52 9.70 -12.28
CA LEU A 380 -16.27 8.88 -13.24
C LEU A 380 -16.43 7.43 -12.76
N MET A 381 -15.39 6.83 -12.17
CA MET A 381 -15.46 5.50 -11.55
C MET A 381 -16.50 5.42 -10.42
N HIS A 382 -16.61 6.44 -9.57
CA HIS A 382 -17.60 6.43 -8.49
C HIS A 382 -19.03 6.71 -8.96
N LEU A 383 -19.22 7.44 -10.06
CA LEU A 383 -20.52 7.51 -10.71
C LEU A 383 -20.95 6.14 -11.25
N PHE A 384 -20.03 5.40 -11.88
CA PHE A 384 -20.27 4.00 -12.27
C PHE A 384 -20.43 3.02 -11.09
N ARG A 385 -19.95 3.35 -9.87
CA ARG A 385 -20.26 2.59 -8.63
C ARG A 385 -21.67 2.80 -8.12
N ALA A 386 -22.29 3.96 -8.40
CA ALA A 386 -23.68 4.25 -8.05
C ALA A 386 -24.70 3.78 -9.10
N ALA A 387 -24.25 3.49 -10.32
CA ALA A 387 -25.08 3.09 -11.45
C ALA A 387 -25.83 1.75 -11.26
N ASN A 388 -26.95 1.61 -11.97
CA ASN A 388 -27.59 0.32 -12.22
C ASN A 388 -27.13 -0.26 -13.58
N GLU A 389 -27.63 -1.46 -13.93
CA GLU A 389 -27.26 -2.14 -15.18
C GLU A 389 -27.83 -1.43 -16.43
N GLU A 390 -28.96 -0.73 -16.30
CA GLU A 390 -29.59 0.05 -17.38
C GLU A 390 -28.71 1.25 -17.77
N ASN A 391 -28.14 1.96 -16.78
CA ASN A 391 -27.21 3.06 -17.03
C ASN A 391 -25.94 2.56 -17.75
N TYR A 392 -25.42 1.37 -17.40
CA TYR A 392 -24.27 0.79 -18.11
C TYR A 392 -24.61 0.49 -19.58
N GLU A 393 -25.76 -0.13 -19.85
CA GLU A 393 -26.19 -0.44 -21.22
C GLU A 393 -26.53 0.82 -22.04
N SER A 394 -27.12 1.85 -21.44
CA SER A 394 -27.40 3.13 -22.12
C SER A 394 -26.12 3.85 -22.54
N VAL A 395 -25.21 4.08 -21.58
CA VAL A 395 -23.89 4.72 -21.84
C VAL A 395 -23.06 3.89 -22.83
N TRP A 396 -23.11 2.56 -22.75
CA TRP A 396 -22.47 1.69 -23.73
C TRP A 396 -23.06 1.85 -25.13
N LYS A 397 -24.39 1.84 -25.28
CA LYS A 397 -25.08 2.02 -26.56
C LYS A 397 -24.75 3.36 -27.22
N GLN A 398 -24.60 4.42 -26.42
CA GLN A 398 -24.28 5.78 -26.88
C GLN A 398 -22.82 5.95 -27.32
N PHE A 399 -21.87 5.30 -26.62
CA PHE A 399 -20.43 5.61 -26.74
C PHE A 399 -19.52 4.47 -27.22
N SER A 400 -19.98 3.21 -27.22
CA SER A 400 -19.17 2.04 -27.62
C SER A 400 -18.56 2.14 -29.03
N ASN A 401 -19.24 2.83 -29.95
CA ASN A 401 -18.77 3.07 -31.32
C ASN A 401 -17.73 4.21 -31.43
N ARG A 402 -17.41 4.94 -30.34
CA ARG A 402 -16.42 6.02 -30.31
C ARG A 402 -15.13 5.52 -29.62
N PRO A 403 -14.02 5.25 -30.33
CA PRO A 403 -12.87 4.51 -29.77
C PRO A 403 -12.24 5.09 -28.50
N ALA A 404 -12.21 6.42 -28.34
CA ALA A 404 -11.69 7.06 -27.12
C ALA A 404 -12.61 6.84 -25.91
N TYR A 405 -13.93 6.97 -26.11
CA TYR A 405 -14.94 6.80 -25.07
C TYR A 405 -15.05 5.32 -24.67
N ARG A 406 -15.16 4.41 -25.65
CA ARG A 406 -15.13 2.94 -25.45
C ARG A 406 -13.96 2.52 -24.56
N ARG A 407 -12.77 3.08 -24.79
CA ARG A 407 -11.58 2.74 -23.99
C ARG A 407 -11.69 3.21 -22.55
N TYR A 408 -12.14 4.43 -22.27
CA TYR A 408 -12.37 4.86 -20.88
C TYR A 408 -13.47 4.06 -20.19
N ILE A 409 -14.52 3.65 -20.89
CA ILE A 409 -15.57 2.76 -20.34
C ILE A 409 -14.98 1.39 -19.96
N LEU A 410 -14.21 0.77 -20.86
CA LEU A 410 -13.54 -0.52 -20.61
C LEU A 410 -12.34 -0.43 -19.64
N ASP A 411 -11.80 0.76 -19.41
CA ASP A 411 -10.80 1.00 -18.37
C ASP A 411 -11.41 1.13 -16.98
N ILE A 412 -12.62 1.69 -16.89
CA ILE A 412 -13.23 2.13 -15.63
C ILE A 412 -14.26 1.12 -15.11
N ILE A 413 -15.15 0.57 -15.93
CA ILE A 413 -16.16 -0.41 -15.47
C ILE A 413 -15.52 -1.62 -14.76
N PRO A 414 -14.38 -2.20 -15.22
CA PRO A 414 -13.69 -3.23 -14.44
C PRO A 414 -13.21 -2.77 -13.05
N ALA A 415 -12.79 -1.52 -12.89
CA ALA A 415 -12.33 -0.96 -11.60
C ALA A 415 -13.48 -0.58 -10.63
N VAL A 416 -14.74 -0.64 -11.09
CA VAL A 416 -15.94 -0.41 -10.26
C VAL A 416 -16.03 -1.40 -9.11
N ALA A 417 -15.55 -2.63 -9.29
CA ALA A 417 -15.49 -3.68 -8.26
C ALA A 417 -16.86 -4.18 -7.73
N SER A 418 -17.87 -4.30 -8.60
CA SER A 418 -19.25 -4.74 -8.25
C SER A 418 -19.75 -5.93 -9.08
N HIS A 419 -20.72 -6.69 -8.54
CA HIS A 419 -21.38 -7.78 -9.27
C HIS A 419 -22.08 -7.28 -10.55
N ARG A 420 -22.64 -6.06 -10.53
CA ARG A 420 -23.33 -5.46 -11.69
C ARG A 420 -22.36 -5.21 -12.83
N ALA A 421 -21.17 -4.70 -12.52
CA ALA A 421 -20.10 -4.50 -13.48
C ALA A 421 -19.63 -5.85 -14.06
N LEU A 422 -19.39 -6.87 -13.22
CA LEU A 422 -19.04 -8.22 -13.68
C LEU A 422 -20.09 -8.81 -14.62
N ARG A 423 -21.38 -8.73 -14.26
CA ARG A 423 -22.51 -9.22 -15.07
C ARG A 423 -22.62 -8.51 -16.41
N PHE A 424 -22.57 -7.17 -16.42
CA PHE A 424 -22.53 -6.38 -17.65
C PHE A 424 -21.37 -6.82 -18.56
N LEU A 425 -20.16 -6.91 -18.01
CA LEU A 425 -18.98 -7.31 -18.76
C LEU A 425 -19.08 -8.76 -19.28
N ARG A 426 -19.70 -9.69 -18.53
CA ARG A 426 -20.01 -11.04 -19.03
C ARG A 426 -20.95 -10.99 -20.23
N HIS A 427 -22.07 -10.28 -20.15
CA HIS A 427 -23.02 -10.16 -21.26
C HIS A 427 -22.35 -9.58 -22.53
N LYS A 428 -21.39 -8.65 -22.37
CA LYS A 428 -20.59 -8.11 -23.50
C LYS A 428 -19.59 -9.11 -24.09
N MET A 429 -19.07 -10.06 -23.31
CA MET A 429 -18.25 -11.16 -23.83
C MET A 429 -19.10 -12.24 -24.50
N GLU A 430 -20.22 -12.64 -23.90
CA GLU A 430 -21.14 -13.66 -24.43
C GLU A 430 -21.73 -13.27 -25.79
N ARG A 431 -22.09 -11.99 -25.95
CA ARG A 431 -22.57 -11.41 -27.22
C ARG A 431 -21.45 -11.06 -28.21
N GLN A 432 -20.19 -11.33 -27.88
CA GLN A 432 -19.01 -10.97 -28.68
C GLN A 432 -18.88 -9.46 -28.99
N GLU A 433 -19.44 -8.59 -28.13
CA GLU A 433 -19.33 -7.13 -28.23
C GLU A 433 -17.93 -6.61 -27.85
N LEU A 434 -17.06 -7.46 -27.28
CA LEU A 434 -15.66 -7.20 -26.93
C LEU A 434 -14.69 -8.04 -27.75
N THR A 435 -13.55 -7.46 -28.14
CA THR A 435 -12.43 -8.22 -28.69
C THR A 435 -11.75 -9.10 -27.62
N ASN A 436 -11.09 -10.19 -28.02
CA ASN A 436 -10.36 -11.08 -27.09
C ASN A 436 -9.35 -10.33 -26.19
N TRP A 437 -8.72 -9.27 -26.70
CA TRP A 437 -7.81 -8.44 -25.90
C TRP A 437 -8.54 -7.54 -24.89
N GLU A 438 -9.64 -6.90 -25.31
CA GLU A 438 -10.49 -6.12 -24.41
C GLU A 438 -11.05 -7.01 -23.30
N ALA A 439 -11.59 -8.19 -23.65
CA ALA A 439 -12.09 -9.20 -22.70
C ALA A 439 -11.01 -9.63 -21.70
N ALA A 440 -9.79 -9.95 -22.16
CA ALA A 440 -8.69 -10.37 -21.28
C ALA A 440 -8.25 -9.28 -20.29
N GLN A 441 -8.17 -8.01 -20.73
CA GLN A 441 -7.87 -6.88 -19.84
C GLN A 441 -9.02 -6.61 -18.86
N THR A 442 -10.26 -6.69 -19.36
CA THR A 442 -11.51 -6.47 -18.63
C THR A 442 -11.66 -7.46 -17.47
N VAL A 443 -11.59 -8.76 -17.76
CA VAL A 443 -11.74 -9.83 -16.76
C VAL A 443 -10.63 -9.77 -15.71
N LEU A 444 -9.39 -9.50 -16.13
CA LEU A 444 -8.26 -9.39 -15.22
C LEU A 444 -8.46 -8.28 -14.18
N VAL A 445 -8.84 -7.07 -14.62
CA VAL A 445 -9.05 -5.95 -13.69
C VAL A 445 -10.31 -6.18 -12.86
N ALA A 446 -11.41 -6.63 -13.46
CA ALA A 446 -12.67 -6.83 -12.75
C ALA A 446 -12.53 -7.87 -11.62
N LEU A 447 -11.89 -9.02 -11.87
CA LEU A 447 -11.68 -10.04 -10.85
C LEU A 447 -10.61 -9.66 -9.81
N HIS A 448 -9.62 -8.84 -10.16
CA HIS A 448 -8.59 -8.39 -9.22
C HIS A 448 -9.06 -7.26 -8.29
N SER A 449 -9.96 -6.39 -8.78
CA SER A 449 -10.50 -5.26 -8.01
C SER A 449 -11.73 -5.60 -7.18
N SER A 450 -12.51 -6.64 -7.54
CA SER A 450 -13.78 -6.96 -6.88
C SER A 450 -13.64 -7.42 -5.43
N THR A 451 -14.53 -6.93 -4.57
CA THR A 451 -14.70 -7.48 -3.22
C THR A 451 -15.49 -8.79 -3.31
N PRO A 452 -15.03 -9.91 -2.71
CA PRO A 452 -15.67 -11.22 -2.86
C PRO A 452 -16.94 -11.35 -2.01
N THR A 453 -18.03 -10.71 -2.43
CA THR A 453 -19.39 -10.96 -1.93
C THR A 453 -19.93 -12.29 -2.46
N GLN A 454 -21.06 -12.77 -1.93
CA GLN A 454 -21.70 -13.99 -2.45
C GLN A 454 -22.07 -13.82 -3.94
N ASP A 455 -22.77 -12.75 -4.31
CA ASP A 455 -23.11 -12.43 -5.71
C ASP A 455 -21.87 -12.31 -6.61
N VAL A 456 -20.78 -11.66 -6.17
CA VAL A 456 -19.52 -11.62 -6.95
C VAL A 456 -18.92 -13.02 -7.16
N MET A 457 -19.06 -13.92 -6.19
CA MET A 457 -18.59 -15.30 -6.30
C MET A 457 -19.50 -16.15 -7.20
N GLU A 458 -20.83 -15.99 -7.11
CA GLU A 458 -21.80 -16.70 -7.96
C GLU A 458 -21.61 -16.38 -9.45
N GLU A 459 -21.34 -15.12 -9.79
CA GLU A 459 -21.00 -14.71 -11.16
C GLU A 459 -19.64 -15.25 -11.65
N ALA A 460 -18.86 -15.97 -10.81
CA ALA A 460 -17.48 -16.39 -11.07
C ALA A 460 -17.14 -17.88 -10.74
N MET A 461 -18.08 -18.71 -10.28
CA MET A 461 -17.79 -20.08 -9.81
C MET A 461 -17.73 -21.17 -10.91
N LEU A 462 -16.54 -21.74 -11.18
CA LEU A 462 -16.39 -23.02 -11.93
C LEU A 462 -15.22 -23.95 -11.50
N LEU A 463 -14.32 -23.50 -10.62
CA LEU A 463 -12.94 -24.02 -10.56
C LEU A 463 -12.75 -25.50 -10.19
N HIS A 464 -13.51 -26.05 -9.24
CA HIS A 464 -13.27 -27.43 -8.75
C HIS A 464 -13.75 -28.52 -9.72
N GLY A 465 -14.81 -28.27 -10.51
CA GLY A 465 -15.27 -29.19 -11.55
C GLY A 465 -14.27 -29.27 -12.70
N PHE A 466 -13.85 -28.11 -13.21
CA PHE A 466 -12.85 -27.98 -14.27
C PHE A 466 -11.55 -28.73 -13.95
N ALA A 467 -11.06 -28.66 -12.71
CA ALA A 467 -9.86 -29.38 -12.28
C ALA A 467 -9.99 -30.93 -12.33
N GLY A 468 -11.20 -31.46 -12.20
CA GLY A 468 -11.48 -32.90 -12.36
C GLY A 468 -11.63 -33.30 -13.83
N GLU A 469 -12.28 -32.47 -14.63
CA GLU A 469 -12.51 -32.68 -16.05
C GLU A 469 -11.21 -32.58 -16.88
N ALA A 470 -10.34 -31.61 -16.58
CA ALA A 470 -9.03 -31.46 -17.21
C ALA A 470 -8.16 -32.72 -17.04
N LEU A 471 -8.25 -33.37 -15.86
CA LEU A 471 -7.56 -34.62 -15.56
C LEU A 471 -8.15 -35.80 -16.35
N SER A 472 -9.48 -35.89 -16.54
CA SER A 472 -10.08 -36.98 -17.33
C SER A 472 -9.79 -36.86 -18.83
N LYS A 473 -9.56 -35.64 -19.33
CA LYS A 473 -9.12 -35.37 -20.71
C LYS A 473 -7.61 -35.48 -20.94
N SER A 474 -6.81 -35.67 -19.89
CA SER A 474 -5.33 -35.68 -19.93
C SER A 474 -4.69 -34.42 -20.55
N ASN A 475 -5.40 -33.29 -20.60
CA ASN A 475 -4.86 -32.06 -21.22
C ASN A 475 -3.89 -31.36 -20.26
N THR A 476 -2.60 -31.40 -20.57
CA THR A 476 -1.53 -30.85 -19.71
C THR A 476 -1.65 -29.34 -19.48
N GLU A 477 -2.20 -28.57 -20.43
CA GLU A 477 -2.40 -27.12 -20.25
C GLU A 477 -3.64 -26.80 -19.41
N GLU A 478 -4.76 -27.52 -19.60
CA GLU A 478 -5.94 -27.38 -18.73
C GLU A 478 -5.62 -27.80 -17.28
N ILE A 479 -4.86 -28.89 -17.09
CA ILE A 479 -4.37 -29.31 -15.77
C ILE A 479 -3.45 -28.24 -15.16
N SER A 480 -2.56 -27.65 -15.97
CA SER A 480 -1.68 -26.56 -15.52
C SER A 480 -2.48 -25.31 -15.12
N LEU A 481 -3.49 -24.93 -15.89
CA LEU A 481 -4.42 -23.83 -15.60
C LEU A 481 -5.18 -24.08 -14.30
N ALA A 482 -5.77 -25.27 -14.13
CA ALA A 482 -6.51 -25.66 -12.95
C ALA A 482 -5.64 -25.61 -11.68
N LEU A 483 -4.41 -26.16 -11.74
CA LEU A 483 -3.48 -26.12 -10.62
C LEU A 483 -3.03 -24.70 -10.26
N LYS A 484 -2.82 -23.83 -11.26
CA LYS A 484 -2.51 -22.40 -11.04
C LYS A 484 -3.68 -21.66 -10.39
N ALA A 485 -4.91 -21.91 -10.85
CA ALA A 485 -6.11 -21.34 -10.24
C ALA A 485 -6.31 -21.79 -8.79
N LEU A 486 -6.10 -23.08 -8.49
CA LEU A 486 -6.12 -23.61 -7.11
C LEU A 486 -5.01 -22.99 -6.23
N GLY A 487 -3.85 -22.70 -6.82
CA GLY A 487 -2.76 -21.96 -6.16
C GLY A 487 -3.09 -20.49 -5.86
N ASN A 488 -3.80 -19.81 -6.76
CA ASN A 488 -4.30 -18.44 -6.55
C ASN A 488 -5.36 -18.40 -5.43
N VAL A 489 -6.34 -19.32 -5.45
CA VAL A 489 -7.34 -19.52 -4.39
C VAL A 489 -6.68 -19.76 -3.03
N GLY A 490 -5.58 -20.53 -3.00
CA GLY A 490 -4.72 -20.65 -1.83
C GLY A 490 -5.46 -21.09 -0.56
N HIS A 491 -6.47 -21.96 -0.69
CA HIS A 491 -7.33 -22.41 0.42
C HIS A 491 -7.01 -23.87 0.81
N PRO A 492 -6.94 -24.24 2.11
CA PRO A 492 -6.57 -25.60 2.53
C PRO A 492 -7.43 -26.73 1.94
N ALA A 493 -8.72 -26.49 1.65
CA ALA A 493 -9.58 -27.47 0.97
C ALA A 493 -9.06 -27.89 -0.43
N SER A 494 -8.25 -27.05 -1.08
CA SER A 494 -7.61 -27.36 -2.36
C SER A 494 -6.53 -28.45 -2.25
N ILE A 495 -5.97 -28.70 -1.06
CA ILE A 495 -4.92 -29.73 -0.86
C ILE A 495 -5.43 -31.12 -1.29
N LYS A 496 -6.68 -31.47 -0.97
CA LYS A 496 -7.30 -32.75 -1.36
C LYS A 496 -7.33 -32.94 -2.90
N HIS A 497 -7.46 -31.84 -3.64
CA HIS A 497 -7.49 -31.84 -5.10
C HIS A 497 -6.08 -31.84 -5.68
N ILE A 498 -5.19 -30.96 -5.18
CA ILE A 498 -3.79 -30.86 -5.61
C ILE A 498 -3.03 -32.18 -5.38
N LYS A 499 -3.30 -32.91 -4.28
CA LYS A 499 -2.68 -34.22 -3.99
C LYS A 499 -2.84 -35.26 -5.11
N LYS A 500 -3.89 -35.18 -5.94
CA LYS A 500 -4.06 -36.06 -7.11
C LYS A 500 -2.95 -35.92 -8.16
N PHE A 501 -2.24 -34.79 -8.16
CA PHE A 501 -1.21 -34.43 -9.14
C PHE A 501 0.20 -34.41 -8.55
N LEU A 502 0.36 -34.84 -7.29
CA LEU A 502 1.66 -34.92 -6.60
C LEU A 502 2.21 -36.36 -6.68
N PRO A 503 3.48 -36.54 -7.09
CA PRO A 503 4.09 -37.87 -7.18
C PRO A 503 4.10 -38.54 -5.78
N GLY A 504 3.68 -39.81 -5.75
CA GLY A 504 3.55 -40.60 -4.51
C GLY A 504 2.18 -40.55 -3.82
N TYR A 505 1.29 -39.61 -4.16
CA TYR A 505 0.02 -39.43 -3.43
C TYR A 505 -1.24 -40.02 -4.08
N ALA A 506 -1.17 -40.44 -5.35
CA ALA A 506 -2.27 -41.12 -6.04
C ALA A 506 -1.74 -42.05 -7.14
N ALA A 507 -2.52 -43.09 -7.47
CA ALA A 507 -2.25 -43.93 -8.64
C ALA A 507 -2.30 -43.09 -9.93
N GLY A 508 -1.40 -43.36 -10.88
CA GLY A 508 -1.23 -42.58 -12.11
C GLY A 508 -0.55 -41.21 -11.93
N ALA A 509 -0.44 -40.68 -10.70
CA ALA A 509 0.15 -39.35 -10.48
C ALA A 509 1.64 -39.29 -10.82
N SER A 510 2.37 -40.39 -10.64
CA SER A 510 3.79 -40.50 -11.01
C SER A 510 4.05 -40.40 -12.51
N ASP A 511 3.06 -40.77 -13.33
CA ASP A 511 3.16 -40.86 -14.79
C ASP A 511 2.82 -39.52 -15.49
N LEU A 512 2.33 -38.54 -14.72
CA LEU A 512 2.06 -37.19 -15.20
C LEU A 512 3.36 -36.44 -15.59
N PRO A 513 3.33 -35.53 -16.59
CA PRO A 513 4.52 -34.79 -17.00
C PRO A 513 5.16 -33.95 -15.89
N LEU A 514 6.49 -33.79 -15.94
CA LEU A 514 7.27 -33.01 -14.97
C LEU A 514 6.74 -31.57 -14.73
N LYS A 515 6.18 -30.94 -15.77
CA LYS A 515 5.50 -29.63 -15.70
C LYS A 515 4.28 -29.65 -14.77
N VAL A 516 3.52 -30.74 -14.76
CA VAL A 516 2.35 -30.93 -13.88
C VAL A 516 2.81 -31.08 -12.43
N HIS A 517 3.80 -31.95 -12.14
CA HIS A 517 4.34 -32.09 -10.77
C HIS A 517 4.89 -30.77 -10.23
N ALA A 518 5.66 -30.04 -11.05
CA ALA A 518 6.22 -28.74 -10.67
C ALA A 518 5.12 -27.71 -10.37
N THR A 519 4.07 -27.68 -11.19
CA THR A 519 2.92 -26.77 -10.99
C THR A 519 2.10 -27.15 -9.76
N ALA A 520 1.86 -28.46 -9.53
CA ALA A 520 1.13 -28.97 -8.38
C ALA A 520 1.85 -28.67 -7.05
N VAL A 521 3.19 -28.83 -7.00
CA VAL A 521 3.99 -28.44 -5.84
C VAL A 521 3.91 -26.93 -5.62
N MET A 522 4.09 -26.11 -6.66
CA MET A 522 4.05 -24.65 -6.53
C MET A 522 2.66 -24.10 -6.15
N ALA A 523 1.57 -24.80 -6.48
CA ALA A 523 0.22 -24.46 -6.04
C ALA A 523 0.05 -24.52 -4.50
N LEU A 524 0.89 -25.29 -3.79
CA LEU A 524 0.88 -25.33 -2.33
C LEU A 524 1.47 -24.07 -1.68
N LYS A 525 2.21 -23.21 -2.42
CA LYS A 525 2.91 -22.03 -1.89
C LYS A 525 1.99 -21.09 -1.10
N ASN A 526 0.88 -20.66 -1.71
CA ASN A 526 -0.06 -19.74 -1.09
C ASN A 526 -0.90 -20.41 0.00
N ILE A 527 -1.13 -21.73 -0.11
CA ILE A 527 -1.83 -22.52 0.92
C ILE A 527 -0.97 -22.64 2.18
N GLY A 528 0.35 -22.82 2.04
CA GLY A 528 1.31 -22.93 3.14
C GLY A 528 1.46 -21.65 3.99
N MET A 529 0.92 -20.52 3.52
CA MET A 529 0.78 -19.29 4.32
C MET A 529 -0.44 -19.31 5.26
N LYS A 530 -1.41 -20.22 5.05
CA LYS A 530 -2.61 -20.41 5.88
C LYS A 530 -2.53 -21.70 6.72
N ASP A 531 -2.11 -22.80 6.11
CA ASP A 531 -1.79 -24.07 6.79
C ASP A 531 -0.33 -24.47 6.53
N PRO A 532 0.63 -23.90 7.28
CA PRO A 532 2.04 -24.25 7.13
C PRO A 532 2.32 -25.70 7.54
N LYS A 533 1.59 -26.28 8.51
CA LYS A 533 1.90 -27.61 9.05
C LYS A 533 1.61 -28.71 8.03
N MET A 534 0.44 -28.68 7.38
CA MET A 534 0.06 -29.68 6.37
C MET A 534 0.96 -29.57 5.13
N VAL A 535 1.30 -28.34 4.70
CA VAL A 535 2.19 -28.12 3.56
C VAL A 535 3.65 -28.52 3.88
N GLN A 536 4.13 -28.30 5.11
CA GLN A 536 5.44 -28.77 5.57
C GLN A 536 5.57 -30.29 5.47
N ALA A 537 4.57 -31.04 5.96
CA ALA A 537 4.57 -32.50 5.86
C ALA A 537 4.66 -32.98 4.39
N ILE A 538 3.81 -32.44 3.52
CA ILE A 538 3.75 -32.83 2.11
C ILE A 538 5.06 -32.51 1.37
N THR A 539 5.61 -31.31 1.58
CA THR A 539 6.81 -30.87 0.86
C THR A 539 8.10 -31.51 1.37
N LEU A 540 8.17 -31.86 2.66
CA LEU A 540 9.27 -32.62 3.22
C LEU A 540 9.29 -34.06 2.70
N GLU A 541 8.13 -34.74 2.61
CA GLU A 541 8.02 -36.09 2.04
C GLU A 541 8.49 -36.14 0.58
N ILE A 542 8.04 -35.16 -0.24
CA ILE A 542 8.48 -35.01 -1.64
C ILE A 542 9.99 -34.73 -1.74
N PHE A 543 10.56 -33.94 -0.83
CA PHE A 543 11.99 -33.63 -0.84
C PHE A 543 12.87 -34.84 -0.50
N LEU A 544 12.48 -35.63 0.51
CA LEU A 544 13.25 -36.77 1.02
C LEU A 544 13.24 -37.98 0.07
N ASN A 545 12.21 -38.12 -0.77
CA ASN A 545 12.12 -39.23 -1.71
C ASN A 545 13.05 -39.03 -2.93
N HIS A 546 14.27 -39.58 -2.86
CA HIS A 546 15.29 -39.48 -3.93
C HIS A 546 14.85 -40.02 -5.31
N LYS A 547 13.75 -40.80 -5.40
CA LYS A 547 13.18 -41.24 -6.70
C LYS A 547 12.47 -40.10 -7.45
N ILE A 548 12.09 -39.03 -6.77
CA ILE A 548 11.43 -37.87 -7.37
C ILE A 548 12.46 -36.97 -8.07
N HIS A 549 12.12 -36.53 -9.29
CA HIS A 549 13.01 -35.74 -10.14
C HIS A 549 13.57 -34.49 -9.42
N PRO A 550 14.90 -34.22 -9.47
CA PRO A 550 15.56 -33.15 -8.72
C PRO A 550 14.87 -31.78 -8.75
N ARG A 551 14.32 -31.38 -9.91
CA ARG A 551 13.59 -30.11 -10.05
C ARG A 551 12.37 -30.02 -9.13
N VAL A 552 11.60 -31.09 -9.00
CA VAL A 552 10.40 -31.14 -8.13
C VAL A 552 10.81 -31.08 -6.65
N ARG A 553 11.90 -31.76 -6.28
CA ARG A 553 12.44 -31.72 -4.91
C ARG A 553 12.96 -30.33 -4.53
N MET A 554 13.65 -29.63 -5.44
CA MET A 554 14.05 -28.23 -5.23
C MET A 554 12.83 -27.30 -5.08
N LEU A 555 11.80 -27.45 -5.91
CA LEU A 555 10.56 -26.66 -5.77
C LEU A 555 9.79 -26.99 -4.49
N ALA A 556 9.76 -28.25 -4.06
CA ALA A 556 9.17 -28.64 -2.78
C ALA A 556 9.92 -27.97 -1.62
N ALA A 557 11.24 -27.90 -1.67
CA ALA A 557 12.03 -27.16 -0.69
C ALA A 557 11.82 -25.62 -0.74
N VAL A 558 11.52 -25.03 -1.91
CA VAL A 558 11.11 -23.60 -1.99
C VAL A 558 9.83 -23.38 -1.20
N VAL A 559 8.81 -24.21 -1.45
CA VAL A 559 7.52 -24.12 -0.76
C VAL A 559 7.70 -24.38 0.74
N LEU A 560 8.41 -25.45 1.10
CA LEU A 560 8.76 -25.78 2.48
C LEU A 560 9.37 -24.59 3.20
N LEU A 561 10.38 -23.94 2.62
CA LEU A 561 11.07 -22.82 3.27
C LEU A 561 10.23 -21.54 3.35
N GLU A 562 9.33 -21.26 2.41
CA GLU A 562 8.40 -20.11 2.54
C GLU A 562 7.37 -20.31 3.66
N THR A 563 7.02 -21.54 4.07
CA THR A 563 6.16 -21.80 5.25
C THR A 563 6.81 -21.48 6.61
N LYS A 564 8.07 -21.01 6.63
CA LYS A 564 8.85 -20.67 7.83
C LYS A 564 8.99 -21.84 8.84
N PRO A 565 9.50 -23.01 8.42
CA PRO A 565 9.65 -24.19 9.24
C PRO A 565 10.53 -23.97 10.48
N SER A 566 10.24 -24.75 11.52
CA SER A 566 10.97 -24.77 12.79
C SER A 566 12.35 -25.42 12.66
N LEU A 567 13.22 -25.22 13.67
CA LEU A 567 14.58 -25.76 13.69
C LEU A 567 14.64 -27.28 13.45
N PRO A 568 13.80 -28.15 14.05
CA PRO A 568 13.84 -29.60 13.76
C PRO A 568 13.71 -29.93 12.27
N ILE A 569 12.76 -29.31 11.57
CA ILE A 569 12.55 -29.52 10.13
C ILE A 569 13.77 -29.03 9.32
N LEU A 570 14.36 -27.89 9.71
CA LEU A 570 15.57 -27.36 9.08
C LEU A 570 16.82 -28.23 9.34
N MET A 571 16.88 -28.94 10.47
CA MET A 571 17.94 -29.92 10.78
C MET A 571 17.74 -31.23 10.01
N THR A 572 16.50 -31.72 9.86
CA THR A 572 16.17 -32.85 8.96
C THR A 572 16.54 -32.52 7.51
N LEU A 573 16.25 -31.29 7.06
CA LEU A 573 16.63 -30.81 5.73
C LEU A 573 18.16 -30.76 5.56
N ALA A 574 18.91 -30.39 6.60
CA ALA A 574 20.37 -30.38 6.57
C ALA A 574 20.98 -31.80 6.54
N ASP A 575 20.49 -32.73 7.38
CA ASP A 575 20.92 -34.13 7.37
C ASP A 575 20.66 -34.82 6.02
N ALA A 576 19.51 -34.54 5.40
CA ALA A 576 19.21 -35.02 4.06
C ALA A 576 20.19 -34.45 3.00
N VAL A 577 20.59 -33.18 3.09
CA VAL A 577 21.60 -32.58 2.19
C VAL A 577 22.99 -33.21 2.37
N LEU A 578 23.34 -33.73 3.55
CA LEU A 578 24.59 -34.51 3.71
C LEU A 578 24.58 -35.82 2.91
N LYS A 579 23.38 -36.35 2.61
CA LYS A 579 23.12 -37.65 1.94
C LYS A 579 22.59 -37.48 0.51
N GLU A 580 22.51 -36.25 0.01
CA GLU A 580 21.89 -35.91 -1.27
C GLU A 580 22.80 -36.29 -2.46
N PRO A 581 22.36 -37.18 -3.37
CA PRO A 581 23.16 -37.60 -4.52
C PRO A 581 23.30 -36.50 -5.61
N SER A 582 22.34 -35.58 -5.71
CA SER A 582 22.34 -34.53 -6.73
C SER A 582 23.02 -33.25 -6.23
N MET A 583 24.22 -32.95 -6.74
CA MET A 583 24.93 -31.70 -6.45
C MET A 583 24.12 -30.44 -6.80
N GLN A 584 23.19 -30.54 -7.76
CA GLN A 584 22.22 -29.48 -8.07
C GLN A 584 21.35 -29.17 -6.84
N VAL A 585 20.73 -30.20 -6.26
CA VAL A 585 19.87 -30.06 -5.06
C VAL A 585 20.70 -29.64 -3.85
N ALA A 586 21.87 -30.25 -3.63
CA ALA A 586 22.71 -29.94 -2.48
C ALA A 586 23.19 -28.47 -2.48
N SER A 587 23.66 -27.95 -3.61
CA SER A 587 24.07 -26.54 -3.73
C SER A 587 22.88 -25.58 -3.66
N PHE A 588 21.72 -25.98 -4.21
CA PHE A 588 20.48 -25.23 -4.13
C PHE A 588 20.01 -25.04 -2.68
N ILE A 589 19.90 -26.12 -1.90
CA ILE A 589 19.44 -26.04 -0.50
C ILE A 589 20.47 -25.30 0.36
N TYR A 590 21.77 -25.59 0.21
CA TYR A 590 22.81 -24.88 0.95
C TYR A 590 22.78 -23.37 0.69
N SER A 591 22.70 -22.94 -0.58
CA SER A 591 22.63 -21.53 -0.93
C SER A 591 21.32 -20.87 -0.45
N HIS A 592 20.18 -21.56 -0.51
CA HIS A 592 18.91 -21.05 -0.01
C HIS A 592 18.91 -20.88 1.52
N LEU A 593 19.39 -21.87 2.28
CA LEU A 593 19.56 -21.76 3.72
C LEU A 593 20.52 -20.60 4.07
N ARG A 594 21.63 -20.46 3.37
CA ARG A 594 22.61 -19.37 3.53
C ARG A 594 22.03 -17.99 3.23
N ALA A 595 21.20 -17.88 2.19
CA ALA A 595 20.50 -16.67 1.81
C ALA A 595 19.44 -16.25 2.85
N LEU A 596 18.72 -17.23 3.43
CA LEU A 596 17.77 -17.01 4.53
C LEU A 596 18.49 -16.66 5.84
N GLY A 597 19.57 -17.36 6.18
CA GLY A 597 20.37 -17.14 7.39
C GLY A 597 21.05 -15.76 7.46
N ARG A 598 21.22 -15.11 6.31
CA ARG A 598 21.71 -13.72 6.17
C ARG A 598 20.60 -12.66 6.17
N SER A 599 19.32 -13.05 6.18
CA SER A 599 18.23 -12.08 6.03
C SER A 599 18.04 -11.22 7.29
N THR A 600 17.83 -9.92 7.07
CA THR A 600 17.59 -8.89 8.09
C THR A 600 16.10 -8.60 8.31
N ALA A 601 15.21 -9.22 7.52
CA ALA A 601 13.77 -8.98 7.58
C ALA A 601 13.15 -9.44 8.92
N PRO A 602 12.33 -8.60 9.61
CA PRO A 602 11.76 -8.96 10.91
C PRO A 602 10.91 -10.25 10.89
N ASP A 603 10.18 -10.48 9.80
CA ASP A 603 9.30 -11.63 9.62
C ASP A 603 10.04 -12.96 9.43
N LEU A 604 11.37 -12.93 9.29
CA LEU A 604 12.24 -14.09 9.12
C LEU A 604 13.29 -14.25 10.21
N GLN A 605 13.40 -13.37 11.22
CA GLN A 605 14.52 -13.41 12.18
C GLN A 605 14.68 -14.75 12.91
N VAL A 606 13.58 -15.39 13.32
CA VAL A 606 13.59 -16.71 13.97
C VAL A 606 14.12 -17.77 12.99
N MET A 607 13.57 -17.80 11.77
CA MET A 607 13.98 -18.73 10.71
C MET A 607 15.45 -18.52 10.31
N ALA A 608 15.89 -17.27 10.14
CA ALA A 608 17.28 -16.93 9.82
C ALA A 608 18.24 -17.42 10.91
N SER A 609 17.83 -17.36 12.18
CA SER A 609 18.60 -17.89 13.31
C SER A 609 18.69 -19.42 13.28
N ALA A 610 17.59 -20.11 12.95
CA ALA A 610 17.58 -21.56 12.76
C ALA A 610 18.41 -21.99 11.54
N CYS A 611 18.30 -21.30 10.40
CA CYS A 611 19.14 -21.54 9.21
C CYS A 611 20.63 -21.36 9.53
N ARG A 612 21.03 -20.34 10.31
CA ARG A 612 22.42 -20.16 10.76
C ARG A 612 22.95 -21.33 11.60
N MET A 613 22.08 -22.09 12.27
CA MET A 613 22.47 -23.32 12.97
C MET A 613 22.54 -24.51 12.00
N ALA A 614 21.54 -24.70 11.15
CA ALA A 614 21.53 -25.75 10.13
C ALA A 614 22.77 -25.71 9.20
N ILE A 615 23.19 -24.51 8.77
CA ILE A 615 24.39 -24.32 7.93
C ILE A 615 25.68 -24.77 8.63
N ARG A 616 25.78 -24.67 9.97
CA ARG A 616 27.00 -25.10 10.70
C ARG A 616 27.22 -26.61 10.65
N VAL A 617 26.17 -27.39 10.36
CA VAL A 617 26.24 -28.84 10.17
C VAL A 617 26.58 -29.19 8.71
N LEU A 618 26.37 -28.27 7.77
CA LEU A 618 26.63 -28.48 6.35
C LEU A 618 28.08 -28.12 5.99
N SER A 619 28.74 -29.03 5.27
CA SER A 619 30.08 -28.78 4.75
C SER A 619 30.08 -27.66 3.68
N PRO A 620 31.03 -26.70 3.73
CA PRO A 620 31.19 -25.67 2.69
C PRO A 620 31.39 -26.20 1.25
N LYS A 621 31.68 -27.50 1.08
CA LYS A 621 31.80 -28.17 -0.24
C LYS A 621 30.55 -28.03 -1.13
N PHE A 622 29.40 -27.68 -0.56
CA PHE A 622 28.15 -27.44 -1.28
C PHE A 622 28.03 -25.99 -1.81
N ASP A 623 28.87 -25.05 -1.39
CA ASP A 623 28.90 -23.65 -1.85
C ASP A 623 29.61 -23.47 -3.21
N ARG A 624 29.70 -24.53 -4.04
CA ARG A 624 30.52 -24.59 -5.26
C ARG A 624 30.38 -23.34 -6.13
N SER A 625 31.48 -22.64 -6.39
CA SER A 625 31.52 -21.54 -7.35
C SER A 625 31.32 -22.05 -8.77
N GLY A 626 30.37 -21.47 -9.50
CA GLY A 626 30.02 -21.89 -10.86
C GLY A 626 28.56 -21.55 -11.18
N TYR A 627 28.29 -21.11 -12.41
CA TYR A 627 26.94 -20.74 -12.87
C TYR A 627 26.08 -21.97 -13.22
N GLN A 628 26.71 -23.12 -13.47
CA GLN A 628 26.06 -24.40 -13.81
C GLN A 628 25.31 -25.08 -12.64
N PHE A 629 25.47 -24.60 -11.39
CA PHE A 629 24.81 -25.17 -10.21
C PHE A 629 23.58 -24.35 -9.83
N SER A 630 22.51 -25.05 -9.44
CA SER A 630 21.25 -24.46 -8.99
C SER A 630 21.47 -23.67 -7.70
N LYS A 631 21.00 -22.41 -7.64
CA LYS A 631 21.28 -21.49 -6.52
C LYS A 631 20.13 -20.55 -6.20
N VAL A 632 20.13 -20.06 -4.95
CA VAL A 632 19.29 -18.95 -4.50
C VAL A 632 20.14 -17.81 -3.98
N PHE A 633 19.83 -16.61 -4.46
CA PHE A 633 20.36 -15.33 -4.00
C PHE A 633 19.24 -14.55 -3.31
N ARG A 634 19.53 -13.92 -2.17
CA ARG A 634 18.58 -13.05 -1.46
C ARG A 634 19.28 -11.78 -1.00
N PHE A 635 18.75 -10.64 -1.44
CA PHE A 635 19.00 -9.34 -0.83
C PHE A 635 17.85 -9.01 0.13
N SER A 636 18.15 -8.40 1.27
CA SER A 636 17.12 -7.85 2.16
C SER A 636 17.63 -6.66 2.95
N MET A 637 16.83 -5.60 2.98
CA MET A 637 17.03 -4.40 3.79
C MET A 637 15.75 -4.07 4.57
N PHE A 638 15.90 -3.67 5.83
CA PHE A 638 14.82 -3.16 6.65
C PHE A 638 15.32 -1.92 7.40
N LYS A 639 14.51 -0.86 7.48
CA LYS A 639 14.84 0.40 8.15
C LYS A 639 13.84 0.62 9.28
N GLU A 640 14.31 0.37 10.50
CA GLU A 640 13.47 0.36 11.71
C GLU A 640 12.81 1.71 12.01
N ILE A 641 13.46 2.85 11.71
CA ILE A 641 12.87 4.19 11.81
C ILE A 641 11.62 4.35 10.90
N LEU A 642 11.62 3.70 9.75
CA LEU A 642 10.51 3.72 8.78
C LEU A 642 9.55 2.52 8.96
N MET A 643 9.85 1.58 9.86
CA MET A 643 9.22 0.26 10.00
C MET A 643 8.94 -0.46 8.67
N SER A 644 9.81 -0.23 7.68
CA SER A 644 9.61 -0.64 6.29
C SER A 644 10.86 -1.29 5.71
N GLY A 645 10.68 -2.16 4.71
CA GLY A 645 11.76 -2.93 4.11
C GLY A 645 11.46 -3.50 2.73
N LEU A 646 12.52 -4.00 2.11
CA LEU A 646 12.54 -4.56 0.77
C LEU A 646 13.43 -5.81 0.76
N ALA A 647 12.96 -6.88 0.15
CA ALA A 647 13.75 -8.07 -0.12
C ALA A 647 13.56 -8.51 -1.58
N ALA A 648 14.66 -8.82 -2.25
CA ALA A 648 14.66 -9.41 -3.59
C ALA A 648 15.24 -10.81 -3.50
N LYS A 649 14.53 -11.81 -4.01
CA LYS A 649 14.94 -13.21 -4.08
C LYS A 649 15.07 -13.59 -5.55
N TYR A 650 16.26 -14.00 -5.96
CA TYR A 650 16.52 -14.55 -7.29
C TYR A 650 16.92 -16.02 -7.17
N LEU A 651 16.26 -16.88 -7.93
CA LEU A 651 16.38 -18.33 -7.87
C LEU A 651 16.66 -18.86 -9.27
N VAL A 652 17.60 -19.80 -9.37
CA VAL A 652 18.02 -20.44 -10.61
C VAL A 652 18.06 -21.96 -10.41
N LEU A 653 17.33 -22.71 -11.24
CA LEU A 653 17.40 -24.16 -11.33
C LEU A 653 18.08 -24.54 -12.65
N ASN A 654 19.23 -25.20 -12.52
CA ASN A 654 20.05 -25.69 -13.62
C ASN A 654 19.92 -27.21 -13.75
N ASN A 655 20.10 -27.71 -14.97
CA ASN A 655 20.27 -29.13 -15.23
C ASN A 655 21.76 -29.45 -15.47
N ALA A 656 22.16 -30.71 -15.32
CA ALA A 656 23.50 -31.14 -15.73
C ALA A 656 23.66 -31.01 -17.27
N GLY A 657 24.83 -30.57 -17.73
CA GLY A 657 25.13 -30.45 -19.17
C GLY A 657 24.35 -29.38 -19.93
N SER A 658 23.85 -28.33 -19.26
CA SER A 658 23.13 -27.21 -19.90
C SER A 658 23.86 -25.88 -19.74
N LEU A 659 23.95 -25.13 -20.85
CA LEU A 659 24.46 -23.75 -20.88
C LEU A 659 23.43 -22.73 -20.35
N PHE A 660 22.14 -23.04 -20.47
CA PHE A 660 21.04 -22.16 -20.04
C PHE A 660 20.31 -22.71 -18.81
N PRO A 661 19.87 -21.84 -17.88
CA PRO A 661 19.11 -22.26 -16.73
C PRO A 661 17.70 -22.71 -17.12
N THR A 662 17.37 -23.97 -16.83
CA THR A 662 16.06 -24.55 -17.17
C THR A 662 14.90 -23.84 -16.46
N MET A 663 15.14 -23.19 -15.31
CA MET A 663 14.19 -22.25 -14.70
C MET A 663 14.91 -21.11 -13.98
N ALA A 664 14.43 -19.88 -14.15
CA ALA A 664 14.80 -18.72 -13.35
C ALA A 664 13.54 -18.07 -12.75
N MET A 665 13.62 -17.59 -11.51
CA MET A 665 12.52 -16.91 -10.81
C MET A 665 13.04 -15.71 -10.02
N SER A 666 12.44 -14.54 -10.22
CA SER A 666 12.68 -13.34 -9.43
C SER A 666 11.42 -12.97 -8.65
N GLN A 667 11.53 -12.79 -7.35
CA GLN A 667 10.43 -12.39 -6.46
C GLN A 667 10.85 -11.16 -5.65
N LEU A 668 10.03 -10.11 -5.70
CA LEU A 668 10.14 -8.92 -4.87
C LEU A 668 9.15 -9.02 -3.70
N ARG A 669 9.63 -8.80 -2.47
CA ARG A 669 8.85 -8.76 -1.23
C ARG A 669 9.05 -7.41 -0.54
N THR A 670 7.98 -6.78 -0.10
CA THR A 670 7.98 -5.51 0.66
C THR A 670 7.42 -5.71 2.06
N HIS A 671 7.90 -4.90 2.99
CA HIS A 671 7.41 -4.80 4.36
C HIS A 671 6.99 -3.36 4.62
N PHE A 672 5.76 -3.13 5.07
CA PHE A 672 5.22 -1.80 5.39
C PHE A 672 4.00 -1.94 6.31
N LEU A 673 3.73 -0.94 7.16
CA LEU A 673 2.55 -0.88 8.05
C LEU A 673 2.27 -2.16 8.86
N GLY A 674 3.32 -2.87 9.30
CA GLY A 674 3.19 -4.13 10.04
C GLY A 674 2.75 -5.33 9.19
N ARG A 675 2.79 -5.22 7.86
CA ARG A 675 2.37 -6.25 6.89
C ARG A 675 3.48 -6.56 5.88
N VAL A 676 3.31 -7.64 5.13
CA VAL A 676 4.19 -8.13 4.05
C VAL A 676 3.37 -8.22 2.77
N ALA A 677 3.94 -7.81 1.63
CA ALA A 677 3.37 -8.06 0.31
C ALA A 677 4.43 -8.63 -0.64
N ASP A 678 4.00 -9.40 -1.64
CA ASP A 678 4.84 -9.91 -2.72
C ASP A 678 4.44 -9.24 -4.05
N PRO A 679 4.71 -7.92 -4.24
CA PRO A 679 4.10 -7.12 -5.30
C PRO A 679 4.44 -7.59 -6.72
N LEU A 680 5.57 -8.28 -6.92
CA LEU A 680 5.99 -8.78 -8.24
C LEU A 680 6.74 -10.10 -8.11
N GLU A 681 6.32 -11.11 -8.88
CA GLU A 681 7.08 -12.32 -9.12
C GLU A 681 7.05 -12.67 -10.61
N VAL A 682 8.22 -12.94 -11.19
CA VAL A 682 8.38 -13.34 -12.59
C VAL A 682 9.14 -14.66 -12.61
N GLY A 683 8.56 -15.67 -13.25
CA GLY A 683 9.21 -16.95 -13.52
C GLY A 683 9.36 -17.19 -15.01
N ILE A 684 10.51 -17.72 -15.42
CA ILE A 684 10.82 -18.12 -16.81
C ILE A 684 11.35 -19.56 -16.76
N THR A 685 10.84 -20.42 -17.63
CA THR A 685 11.24 -21.83 -17.76
C THR A 685 11.67 -22.08 -19.20
N VAL A 686 12.85 -22.65 -19.38
CA VAL A 686 13.56 -22.71 -20.68
C VAL A 686 13.83 -24.18 -21.01
N GLU A 687 12.86 -24.84 -21.68
CA GLU A 687 12.93 -26.27 -21.98
C GLU A 687 13.26 -26.53 -23.46
N GLY A 688 12.52 -25.94 -24.41
CA GLY A 688 12.79 -26.12 -25.85
C GLY A 688 14.16 -25.60 -26.28
N LEU A 689 14.57 -24.42 -25.79
CA LEU A 689 15.91 -23.86 -26.07
C LEU A 689 17.06 -24.71 -25.50
N GLN A 690 16.83 -25.51 -24.44
CA GLN A 690 17.86 -26.41 -23.92
C GLN A 690 18.17 -27.53 -24.92
N GLU A 691 17.16 -28.08 -25.59
CA GLU A 691 17.32 -29.12 -26.62
C GLU A 691 18.06 -28.60 -27.86
N MET A 692 17.94 -27.30 -28.18
CA MET A 692 18.60 -26.66 -29.33
C MET A 692 20.13 -26.58 -29.20
N PHE A 693 20.66 -26.33 -27.99
CA PHE A 693 22.10 -26.10 -27.76
C PHE A 693 22.83 -27.29 -27.11
N ALA A 694 22.13 -28.38 -26.81
CA ALA A 694 22.68 -29.55 -26.10
C ALA A 694 23.79 -30.32 -26.86
N LYS A 695 23.96 -30.10 -28.17
CA LYS A 695 24.91 -30.87 -29.01
C LYS A 695 26.36 -30.38 -29.00
N GLY A 696 26.66 -29.25 -28.35
CA GLY A 696 27.97 -28.59 -28.46
C GLY A 696 28.92 -28.73 -27.25
N TYR A 697 28.55 -29.46 -26.20
CA TYR A 697 29.26 -29.41 -24.91
C TYR A 697 29.98 -30.71 -24.53
N SER A 698 31.26 -30.60 -24.16
CA SER A 698 32.05 -31.66 -23.51
C SER A 698 32.36 -31.27 -22.06
N PRO A 699 32.17 -32.15 -21.04
CA PRO A 699 32.31 -31.76 -19.63
C PRO A 699 33.70 -31.30 -19.18
N ASP A 700 34.77 -31.73 -19.85
CA ASP A 700 36.17 -31.48 -19.47
C ASP A 700 36.88 -30.43 -20.36
N GLY A 701 36.12 -29.62 -21.12
CA GLY A 701 36.67 -28.56 -21.96
C GLY A 701 37.07 -27.30 -21.18
N ASP A 702 38.28 -26.79 -21.40
CA ASP A 702 38.74 -25.53 -20.79
C ASP A 702 38.02 -24.31 -21.40
N TRP A 703 37.86 -23.25 -20.60
CA TRP A 703 36.78 -22.26 -20.76
C TRP A 703 37.06 -21.14 -21.77
N GLU A 704 38.22 -21.14 -22.44
CA GLU A 704 38.60 -20.15 -23.47
C GLU A 704 37.93 -20.39 -24.85
N THR A 705 36.90 -21.25 -24.93
CA THR A 705 36.22 -21.57 -26.19
C THR A 705 35.43 -20.36 -26.71
N ASN A 706 35.97 -19.71 -27.74
CA ASN A 706 35.44 -18.46 -28.29
C ASN A 706 34.12 -18.68 -29.05
N TYR A 707 32.99 -18.21 -28.48
CA TYR A 707 31.64 -18.48 -28.98
C TYR A 707 31.33 -17.74 -30.31
N ASP A 708 31.10 -18.46 -31.41
CA ASP A 708 30.65 -17.82 -32.64
C ASP A 708 29.16 -17.45 -32.59
N PHE A 709 28.91 -16.18 -32.28
CA PHE A 709 27.58 -15.55 -32.28
C PHE A 709 26.83 -15.70 -33.62
N LYS A 710 27.56 -15.89 -34.73
CA LYS A 710 27.03 -16.13 -36.08
C LYS A 710 26.31 -17.48 -36.18
N GLU A 711 26.78 -18.51 -35.50
CA GLU A 711 26.16 -19.84 -35.48
C GLU A 711 24.89 -19.84 -34.61
N ILE A 712 24.93 -19.16 -33.45
CA ILE A 712 23.75 -18.93 -32.61
C ILE A 712 22.66 -18.17 -33.39
N LEU A 713 23.02 -17.09 -34.09
CA LEU A 713 22.09 -16.32 -34.94
C LEU A 713 21.54 -17.14 -36.11
N LYS A 714 22.35 -18.03 -36.71
CA LYS A 714 21.91 -18.94 -37.78
C LYS A 714 20.85 -19.92 -37.26
N THR A 715 21.13 -20.61 -36.17
CA THR A 715 20.19 -21.55 -35.53
C THR A 715 18.89 -20.87 -35.08
N LEU A 716 18.94 -19.59 -34.69
CA LEU A 716 17.74 -18.80 -34.35
C LEU A 716 16.96 -18.27 -35.57
N SER A 717 17.57 -18.16 -36.76
CA SER A 717 16.87 -17.65 -37.95
C SER A 717 16.05 -18.70 -38.69
N ASP A 718 16.38 -19.99 -38.53
CA ASP A 718 15.61 -21.12 -39.08
C ASP A 718 14.35 -21.50 -38.25
N TRP A 719 13.90 -20.63 -37.33
CA TRP A 719 12.82 -20.89 -36.35
C TRP A 719 11.47 -21.38 -36.91
N LYS A 720 11.24 -21.24 -38.22
CA LYS A 720 10.04 -21.76 -38.90
C LYS A 720 10.04 -23.29 -39.06
N ALA A 721 11.21 -23.94 -39.01
CA ALA A 721 11.38 -25.37 -39.20
C ALA A 721 10.97 -26.22 -37.97
N PHE A 722 10.80 -25.60 -36.80
CA PHE A 722 10.47 -26.30 -35.56
C PHE A 722 8.99 -26.76 -35.50
N SER A 723 8.77 -27.86 -34.78
CA SER A 723 7.44 -28.40 -34.44
C SER A 723 6.70 -27.50 -33.44
N SER A 724 5.37 -27.65 -33.38
CA SER A 724 4.47 -26.85 -32.55
C SER A 724 4.46 -27.25 -31.07
N ASP A 725 4.92 -28.45 -30.74
CA ASP A 725 4.36 -29.20 -29.60
C ASP A 725 5.11 -28.99 -28.28
N LYS A 726 6.17 -28.17 -28.30
CA LYS A 726 6.88 -27.67 -27.11
C LYS A 726 7.17 -26.16 -27.28
N PRO A 727 6.89 -25.31 -26.28
CA PRO A 727 7.29 -23.91 -26.32
C PRO A 727 8.81 -23.75 -26.09
N PHE A 728 9.43 -22.80 -26.79
CA PHE A 728 10.87 -22.52 -26.71
C PHE A 728 11.28 -22.10 -25.29
N ALA A 729 10.45 -21.24 -24.70
CA ALA A 729 10.43 -20.90 -23.28
C ALA A 729 8.97 -20.69 -22.86
N SER A 730 8.68 -20.83 -21.57
CA SER A 730 7.40 -20.44 -20.97
C SER A 730 7.64 -19.49 -19.80
N GLY A 731 6.70 -18.58 -19.57
CA GLY A 731 6.79 -17.57 -18.52
C GLY A 731 5.53 -17.49 -17.67
N TYR A 732 5.66 -16.93 -16.47
CA TYR A 732 4.53 -16.46 -15.67
C TYR A 732 4.83 -15.13 -15.00
N LEU A 733 3.78 -14.35 -14.78
CA LEU A 733 3.78 -13.09 -14.03
C LEU A 733 2.77 -13.20 -12.88
N LYS A 734 3.23 -12.96 -11.66
CA LYS A 734 2.38 -12.73 -10.49
C LYS A 734 2.50 -11.30 -10.01
N MET A 735 1.37 -10.71 -9.60
CA MET A 735 1.36 -9.49 -8.80
C MET A 735 0.66 -9.78 -7.48
N PHE A 736 1.20 -9.24 -6.38
CA PHE A 736 0.73 -9.50 -5.01
C PHE A 736 0.50 -11.00 -4.70
N GLY A 737 1.42 -11.86 -5.14
CA GLY A 737 1.35 -13.33 -4.97
C GLY A 737 0.32 -14.08 -5.84
N GLN A 738 -0.50 -13.37 -6.62
CA GLN A 738 -1.52 -13.93 -7.52
C GLN A 738 -0.99 -14.04 -8.94
N GLU A 739 -1.05 -15.24 -9.55
CA GLU A 739 -0.58 -15.48 -10.92
C GLU A 739 -1.62 -14.97 -11.92
N LEU A 740 -1.27 -13.93 -12.68
CA LEU A 740 -2.19 -13.20 -13.56
C LEU A 740 -2.05 -13.63 -15.01
N PHE A 741 -0.83 -13.98 -15.43
CA PHE A 741 -0.52 -14.48 -16.76
C PHE A 741 0.46 -15.64 -16.66
N PHE A 742 0.24 -16.66 -17.48
CA PHE A 742 1.25 -17.65 -17.85
C PHE A 742 1.08 -18.02 -19.32
N GLY A 743 2.14 -18.50 -19.96
CA GLY A 743 2.07 -18.93 -21.36
C GLY A 743 3.38 -19.46 -21.90
N GLY A 744 3.29 -20.22 -23.00
CA GLY A 744 4.42 -20.59 -23.83
C GLY A 744 4.71 -19.54 -24.90
N LEU A 745 5.98 -19.35 -25.23
CA LEU A 745 6.40 -18.80 -26.51
C LEU A 745 6.59 -19.98 -27.46
N ASP A 746 5.57 -20.23 -28.28
CA ASP A 746 5.57 -21.21 -29.35
C ASP A 746 5.17 -20.57 -30.70
N LYS A 747 5.19 -21.38 -31.76
CA LYS A 747 4.91 -20.99 -33.14
C LYS A 747 3.50 -20.41 -33.33
N ASN A 748 2.51 -20.97 -32.62
CA ASN A 748 1.12 -20.59 -32.71
C ASN A 748 0.84 -19.37 -31.83
N ALA A 749 1.43 -19.28 -30.64
CA ALA A 749 1.36 -18.10 -29.78
C ALA A 749 1.87 -16.84 -30.49
N ILE A 750 2.97 -16.94 -31.24
CA ILE A 750 3.50 -15.82 -32.05
C ILE A 750 2.53 -15.44 -33.18
N GLN A 751 1.92 -16.42 -33.87
CA GLN A 751 0.94 -16.14 -34.93
C GLN A 751 -0.36 -15.51 -34.39
N ASN A 752 -0.87 -16.02 -33.26
CA ASN A 752 -2.08 -15.54 -32.62
C ASN A 752 -1.88 -14.13 -32.03
N ALA A 753 -0.70 -13.83 -31.46
CA ALA A 753 -0.35 -12.49 -30.99
C ALA A 753 -0.29 -11.47 -32.14
N LEU A 754 0.21 -11.88 -33.31
CA LEU A 754 0.17 -11.05 -34.52
C LEU A 754 -1.27 -10.81 -34.98
N GLN A 755 -2.10 -11.86 -35.09
CA GLN A 755 -3.52 -11.72 -35.46
C GLN A 755 -4.28 -10.78 -34.50
N ALA A 756 -4.13 -10.96 -33.18
CA ALA A 756 -4.77 -10.12 -32.17
C ALA A 756 -4.38 -8.63 -32.24
N TRP A 757 -3.19 -8.31 -32.78
CA TRP A 757 -2.72 -6.93 -32.96
C TRP A 757 -3.32 -6.24 -34.19
N TYR A 758 -3.86 -7.02 -35.15
CA TYR A 758 -4.38 -6.52 -36.42
C TYR A 758 -5.90 -6.68 -36.60
N GLY A 759 -6.55 -7.61 -35.90
CA GLY A 759 -8.02 -7.75 -35.85
C GLY A 759 -8.54 -9.11 -36.37
N PRO A 760 -9.77 -9.52 -36.00
CA PRO A 760 -10.29 -10.85 -36.30
C PRO A 760 -10.75 -11.03 -37.76
N ASP A 761 -11.35 -10.01 -38.38
CA ASP A 761 -11.97 -10.13 -39.72
C ASP A 761 -10.98 -10.10 -40.90
N GLU A 762 -9.71 -9.80 -40.65
CA GLU A 762 -8.68 -9.78 -41.68
C GLU A 762 -7.78 -11.02 -41.62
N LYS A 763 -7.87 -11.89 -42.64
CA LYS A 763 -6.81 -12.87 -42.96
C LYS A 763 -5.47 -12.12 -42.97
N ILE A 764 -4.60 -12.44 -41.98
CA ILE A 764 -3.31 -11.77 -41.64
C ILE A 764 -2.95 -10.70 -42.67
N PRO A 765 -3.20 -9.39 -42.41
CA PRO A 765 -3.15 -8.35 -43.43
C PRO A 765 -1.83 -8.47 -44.18
N SER A 766 -1.94 -8.69 -45.49
CA SER A 766 -0.80 -9.07 -46.32
C SER A 766 0.37 -8.12 -46.08
N ILE A 767 1.61 -8.60 -46.12
CA ILE A 767 2.80 -7.81 -45.77
C ILE A 767 2.82 -6.46 -46.54
N ARG A 768 2.28 -6.46 -47.77
CA ARG A 768 1.92 -5.28 -48.56
C ARG A 768 1.07 -4.23 -47.81
N ARG A 769 -0.05 -4.60 -47.18
CA ARG A 769 -0.89 -3.69 -46.37
C ARG A 769 -0.08 -3.08 -45.23
N ILE A 770 0.58 -3.90 -44.42
CA ILE A 770 1.40 -3.43 -43.28
C ILE A 770 2.47 -2.44 -43.76
N ILE A 771 3.19 -2.77 -44.84
CA ILE A 771 4.19 -1.88 -45.44
C ILE A 771 3.55 -0.61 -46.01
N SER A 772 2.41 -0.69 -46.70
CA SER A 772 1.74 0.49 -47.26
C SER A 772 1.23 1.45 -46.18
N SER A 773 0.70 0.94 -45.06
CA SER A 773 0.32 1.75 -43.90
C SER A 773 1.53 2.40 -43.24
N LEU A 774 2.66 1.68 -43.13
CA LEU A 774 3.91 2.27 -42.66
C LEU A 774 4.46 3.30 -43.67
N GLN A 775 4.28 3.13 -44.97
CA GLN A 775 4.71 4.10 -45.99
C GLN A 775 3.84 5.37 -45.98
N SER A 776 2.52 5.26 -45.81
CA SER A 776 1.63 6.42 -45.59
C SER A 776 1.84 7.09 -44.23
N GLY A 777 2.40 6.35 -43.26
CA GLY A 777 2.52 6.74 -41.86
C GLY A 777 1.36 6.19 -41.04
N VAL A 778 1.68 5.62 -39.87
CA VAL A 778 0.71 5.09 -38.91
C VAL A 778 0.69 5.99 -37.67
N GLY A 779 -0.26 6.93 -37.64
CA GLY A 779 -0.65 7.62 -36.42
C GLY A 779 -1.44 6.69 -35.50
N ARG A 780 -1.00 6.51 -34.25
CA ARG A 780 -1.78 5.81 -33.21
C ARG A 780 -1.72 6.57 -31.89
N GLN A 781 -2.86 6.64 -31.22
CA GLN A 781 -3.00 7.06 -29.83
C GLN A 781 -3.52 5.89 -28.99
N TRP A 782 -2.81 5.61 -27.91
CA TRP A 782 -3.21 4.70 -26.85
C TRP A 782 -3.32 5.48 -25.54
N THR A 783 -4.37 5.22 -24.80
CA THR A 783 -4.65 5.79 -23.47
C THR A 783 -5.05 4.64 -22.57
N LYS A 784 -4.65 4.69 -21.30
CA LYS A 784 -5.08 3.74 -20.27
C LYS A 784 -5.29 4.49 -18.96
N ALA A 785 -6.51 4.50 -18.46
CA ALA A 785 -6.78 4.78 -17.06
C ALA A 785 -6.60 3.51 -16.21
N LEU A 786 -6.07 3.67 -14.99
CA LEU A 786 -5.86 2.58 -14.05
C LEU A 786 -5.91 3.09 -12.60
N LEU A 787 -6.94 2.67 -11.86
CA LEU A 787 -6.89 2.59 -10.40
C LEU A 787 -5.84 1.53 -10.03
N SER A 788 -4.69 1.99 -9.53
CA SER A 788 -3.54 1.15 -9.20
C SER A 788 -3.52 0.71 -7.74
N SER A 789 -4.26 1.40 -6.87
CA SER A 789 -4.51 1.00 -5.48
C SER A 789 -5.70 1.75 -4.90
N GLU A 790 -6.53 1.06 -4.12
CA GLU A 790 -7.54 1.62 -3.22
C GLU A 790 -7.48 0.80 -1.93
N ILE A 791 -6.81 1.34 -0.91
CA ILE A 791 -6.69 0.73 0.41
C ILE A 791 -7.48 1.59 1.38
N ARG A 792 -8.43 1.00 2.12
CA ARG A 792 -9.27 1.72 3.08
C ARG A 792 -9.37 0.92 4.37
N HIS A 793 -9.29 1.61 5.50
CA HIS A 793 -9.56 1.08 6.83
C HIS A 793 -10.53 2.01 7.53
N ILE A 794 -11.71 1.50 7.90
CA ILE A 794 -12.82 2.27 8.46
C ILE A 794 -13.18 1.68 9.82
N VAL A 795 -13.26 2.53 10.85
CA VAL A 795 -13.67 2.19 12.21
C VAL A 795 -14.70 3.21 12.72
N PRO A 796 -15.67 2.81 13.55
CA PRO A 796 -16.57 3.77 14.18
C PRO A 796 -15.86 4.58 15.26
N THR A 797 -16.36 5.78 15.51
CA THR A 797 -16.00 6.58 16.69
C THR A 797 -17.10 6.54 17.75
N CYS A 798 -16.77 6.88 19.00
CA CYS A 798 -17.73 7.06 20.11
C CYS A 798 -18.94 7.94 19.75
N THR A 799 -18.77 8.91 18.84
CA THR A 799 -19.81 9.86 18.41
C THR A 799 -20.82 9.30 17.40
N GLY A 800 -20.56 8.12 16.82
CA GLY A 800 -21.36 7.55 15.74
C GLY A 800 -20.93 7.93 14.32
N PHE A 801 -19.89 8.76 14.15
CA PHE A 801 -19.28 8.99 12.84
C PHE A 801 -18.19 7.94 12.53
N PRO A 802 -18.07 7.47 11.28
CA PRO A 802 -16.94 6.65 10.84
C PRO A 802 -15.66 7.49 10.70
N MET A 803 -14.56 6.93 11.20
CA MET A 803 -13.19 7.37 10.94
C MET A 803 -12.60 6.48 9.84
N GLU A 804 -12.14 7.08 8.75
CA GLU A 804 -11.47 6.40 7.65
C GLU A 804 -9.99 6.81 7.61
N THR A 805 -9.11 5.81 7.45
CA THR A 805 -7.73 5.97 6.99
C THR A 805 -7.57 5.26 5.66
N SER A 806 -7.20 5.98 4.60
CA SER A 806 -7.15 5.40 3.25
C SER A 806 -6.06 5.96 2.34
N PHE A 807 -5.76 5.20 1.29
CA PHE A 807 -4.79 5.52 0.26
C PHE A 807 -5.34 5.13 -1.12
N PHE A 808 -5.48 6.13 -1.98
CA PHE A 808 -5.89 5.98 -3.38
C PHE A 808 -4.70 6.28 -4.28
N TYR A 809 -4.49 5.47 -5.32
CA TYR A 809 -3.52 5.72 -6.38
C TYR A 809 -4.19 5.53 -7.74
N SER A 810 -4.47 6.64 -8.42
CA SER A 810 -5.00 6.70 -9.78
C SER A 810 -3.89 7.09 -10.76
N SER A 811 -3.98 6.59 -11.99
CA SER A 811 -3.07 6.98 -13.06
C SER A 811 -3.75 6.97 -14.42
N ILE A 812 -3.28 7.84 -15.30
CA ILE A 812 -3.54 7.79 -16.74
C ILE A 812 -2.19 7.80 -17.45
N THR A 813 -2.02 6.87 -18.40
CA THR A 813 -0.88 6.85 -19.31
C THR A 813 -1.39 7.05 -20.74
N LYS A 814 -0.74 7.95 -21.48
CA LYS A 814 -1.00 8.24 -22.89
C LYS A 814 0.29 7.99 -23.69
N VAL A 815 0.19 7.16 -24.72
CA VAL A 815 1.24 6.98 -25.74
C VAL A 815 0.65 7.44 -27.06
N ALA A 816 1.21 8.50 -27.63
CA ALA A 816 0.77 9.02 -28.93
C ALA A 816 1.98 9.09 -29.87
N GLY A 817 1.76 8.84 -31.16
CA GLY A 817 2.84 8.98 -32.13
C GLY A 817 2.47 8.61 -33.56
N ASN A 818 3.34 8.98 -34.49
CA ASN A 818 3.29 8.58 -35.88
C ASN A 818 4.60 7.88 -36.27
N VAL A 819 4.49 6.70 -36.87
CA VAL A 819 5.61 5.90 -37.38
C VAL A 819 5.48 5.76 -38.89
N GLN A 820 6.48 6.23 -39.64
CA GLN A 820 6.54 6.14 -41.09
C GLN A 820 7.81 5.40 -41.53
N ALA A 821 7.70 4.46 -42.48
CA ALA A 821 8.83 3.73 -43.06
C ALA A 821 8.95 4.00 -44.56
N GLN A 822 10.13 4.46 -44.99
CA GLN A 822 10.50 4.56 -46.40
C GLN A 822 11.33 3.31 -46.76
N ILE A 823 11.00 2.60 -47.83
CA ILE A 823 11.66 1.36 -48.24
C ILE A 823 12.09 1.49 -49.69
N THR A 824 13.38 1.23 -49.95
CA THR A 824 14.02 1.39 -51.27
C THR A 824 14.81 0.11 -51.64
N PRO A 825 14.60 -0.49 -52.82
CA PRO A 825 13.58 -0.15 -53.82
C PRO A 825 12.15 -0.32 -53.28
N SER A 826 11.18 0.31 -53.95
CA SER A 826 9.78 0.21 -53.56
C SER A 826 9.26 -1.24 -53.71
N PRO A 827 8.42 -1.73 -52.78
CA PRO A 827 7.83 -3.07 -52.87
C PRO A 827 7.03 -3.25 -54.16
N LYS A 828 7.26 -4.37 -54.87
CA LYS A 828 6.48 -4.78 -56.03
C LYS A 828 5.14 -5.42 -55.59
N SER A 829 4.29 -5.74 -56.56
CA SER A 829 3.00 -6.41 -56.33
C SER A 829 3.13 -7.83 -55.77
N ASP A 830 4.26 -8.49 -56.01
CA ASP A 830 4.63 -9.87 -55.66
C ASP A 830 5.57 -10.00 -54.45
N PHE A 831 5.80 -8.89 -53.73
CA PHE A 831 6.83 -8.72 -52.69
C PHE A 831 6.88 -9.82 -51.62
N ARG A 832 8.05 -10.47 -51.50
CA ARG A 832 8.37 -11.49 -50.49
C ARG A 832 9.11 -10.86 -49.30
N LEU A 833 8.84 -11.35 -48.09
CA LEU A 833 9.49 -10.85 -46.86
C LEU A 833 11.03 -10.93 -46.91
N THR A 834 11.58 -11.86 -47.69
CA THR A 834 13.03 -12.00 -47.92
C THR A 834 13.66 -10.80 -48.62
N GLU A 835 12.90 -10.02 -49.41
CA GLU A 835 13.42 -8.82 -50.10
C GLU A 835 13.77 -7.70 -49.11
N LEU A 836 13.16 -7.68 -47.92
CA LEU A 836 13.56 -6.77 -46.83
C LEU A 836 15.02 -6.98 -46.40
N LEU A 837 15.56 -8.20 -46.51
CA LEU A 837 16.96 -8.50 -46.18
C LEU A 837 17.96 -7.86 -47.16
N THR A 838 17.47 -7.43 -48.33
CA THR A 838 18.25 -6.70 -49.35
C THR A 838 17.89 -5.23 -49.47
N ALA A 839 16.83 -4.77 -48.77
CA ALA A 839 16.31 -3.42 -48.90
C ALA A 839 17.04 -2.40 -48.00
N ASN A 840 16.95 -1.13 -48.39
CA ASN A 840 17.27 0.01 -47.55
C ASN A 840 15.98 0.52 -46.88
N ILE A 841 15.94 0.55 -45.55
CA ILE A 841 14.75 0.89 -44.77
C ILE A 841 15.05 2.14 -43.93
N ARG A 842 14.34 3.24 -44.15
CA ARG A 842 14.40 4.47 -43.35
C ARG A 842 13.11 4.66 -42.57
N LEU A 843 13.13 4.25 -41.31
CA LEU A 843 12.07 4.46 -40.34
C LEU A 843 12.20 5.87 -39.73
N ARG A 844 11.09 6.62 -39.68
CA ARG A 844 10.93 7.88 -38.96
C ARG A 844 9.87 7.66 -37.90
N SER A 845 10.22 7.88 -36.63
CA SER A 845 9.30 7.80 -35.50
C SER A 845 9.23 9.15 -34.80
N LYS A 846 8.00 9.65 -34.60
CA LYS A 846 7.70 10.73 -33.66
C LYS A 846 6.72 10.20 -32.64
N MET A 847 7.18 9.95 -31.42
CA MET A 847 6.35 9.43 -30.32
C MET A 847 6.45 10.35 -29.10
N SER A 848 5.43 10.33 -28.26
CA SER A 848 5.45 10.89 -26.92
C SER A 848 4.80 9.94 -25.91
N LEU A 849 5.44 9.83 -24.76
CA LEU A 849 4.90 9.16 -23.58
C LEU A 849 4.53 10.23 -22.56
N SER A 850 3.24 10.34 -22.23
CA SER A 850 2.74 11.20 -21.17
C SER A 850 2.12 10.36 -20.06
N MET A 851 2.41 10.68 -18.80
CA MET A 851 1.77 10.10 -17.63
C MET A 851 1.27 11.20 -16.70
N ALA A 852 0.05 11.04 -16.18
CA ALA A 852 -0.45 11.77 -15.02
C ALA A 852 -0.79 10.73 -13.94
N LYS A 853 -0.35 10.98 -12.71
CA LYS A 853 -0.47 10.07 -11.58
C LYS A 853 -0.87 10.86 -10.34
N GLU A 854 -1.81 10.33 -9.57
CA GLU A 854 -2.31 10.98 -8.38
C GLU A 854 -2.42 9.97 -7.24
N MET A 855 -1.67 10.22 -6.17
CA MET A 855 -1.68 9.45 -4.94
C MET A 855 -2.23 10.32 -3.83
N THR A 856 -3.34 9.92 -3.22
CA THR A 856 -3.97 10.66 -2.13
C THR A 856 -4.13 9.79 -0.91
N PHE A 857 -3.51 10.22 0.19
CA PHE A 857 -3.73 9.66 1.53
C PHE A 857 -4.75 10.52 2.28
N VAL A 858 -5.69 9.89 2.98
CA VAL A 858 -6.69 10.55 3.82
C VAL A 858 -6.72 9.93 5.21
N MET A 859 -6.89 10.76 6.24
CA MET A 859 -7.24 10.35 7.60
C MET A 859 -8.28 11.34 8.15
N GLY A 860 -9.50 10.87 8.45
CA GLY A 860 -10.57 11.75 8.90
C GLY A 860 -11.96 11.12 8.92
N ILE A 861 -12.99 11.96 8.95
CA ILE A 861 -14.40 11.59 8.81
C ILE A 861 -14.73 11.50 7.32
N ASN A 862 -15.41 10.42 6.89
CA ASN A 862 -15.97 10.29 5.55
C ASN A 862 -17.42 9.81 5.62
N THR A 863 -18.38 10.67 5.27
CA THR A 863 -19.82 10.36 5.18
C THR A 863 -20.44 11.08 3.99
N HIS A 864 -21.63 10.67 3.55
CA HIS A 864 -22.38 11.41 2.53
C HIS A 864 -22.81 12.83 2.96
N ILE A 865 -22.70 13.17 4.25
CA ILE A 865 -23.09 14.47 4.82
C ILE A 865 -21.89 15.42 4.90
N ILE A 866 -20.75 14.90 5.37
CA ILE A 866 -19.54 15.68 5.61
C ILE A 866 -18.29 14.81 5.46
N GLN A 867 -17.25 15.41 4.91
CA GLN A 867 -15.87 14.95 4.97
C GLN A 867 -15.04 15.97 5.75
N ALA A 868 -14.25 15.51 6.72
CA ALA A 868 -13.42 16.38 7.55
C ALA A 868 -12.15 15.68 8.04
N GLY A 869 -10.97 16.15 7.63
CA GLY A 869 -9.71 15.61 8.14
C GLY A 869 -8.45 16.04 7.40
N LEU A 870 -7.43 15.20 7.49
CA LEU A 870 -6.11 15.37 6.90
C LEU A 870 -6.04 14.70 5.53
N GLU A 871 -5.64 15.44 4.49
CA GLU A 871 -5.39 14.89 3.15
C GLU A 871 -3.98 15.24 2.66
N ALA A 872 -3.26 14.26 2.11
CA ALA A 872 -1.97 14.46 1.46
C ALA A 872 -2.09 14.08 -0.03
N HIS A 873 -2.06 15.09 -0.91
CA HIS A 873 -2.21 14.95 -2.36
C HIS A 873 -0.83 14.98 -3.01
N THR A 874 -0.43 13.89 -3.68
CA THR A 874 0.81 13.82 -4.47
C THR A 874 0.49 13.58 -5.93
N LYS A 875 0.65 14.62 -6.75
CA LYS A 875 0.50 14.57 -8.21
C LYS A 875 1.87 14.41 -8.86
N MET A 876 2.01 13.47 -9.78
CA MET A 876 3.20 13.24 -10.60
C MET A 876 2.82 13.29 -12.08
N ASN A 877 3.46 14.18 -12.82
CA ASN A 877 3.41 14.24 -14.28
C ASN A 877 4.75 13.75 -14.84
N ALA A 878 4.72 13.09 -15.98
CA ALA A 878 5.91 12.84 -16.79
C ALA A 878 5.59 13.03 -18.27
N HIS A 879 6.52 13.62 -19.03
CA HIS A 879 6.41 13.77 -20.48
C HIS A 879 7.76 13.47 -21.13
N VAL A 880 7.79 12.47 -22.01
CA VAL A 880 9.00 12.02 -22.69
C VAL A 880 8.75 12.04 -24.20
N PRO A 881 9.24 13.06 -24.93
CA PRO A 881 9.25 13.04 -26.38
C PRO A 881 10.35 12.09 -26.90
N VAL A 882 9.98 11.16 -27.78
CA VAL A 882 10.87 10.16 -28.38
C VAL A 882 10.80 10.31 -29.90
N ASN A 883 11.67 11.16 -30.44
CA ASN A 883 11.85 11.36 -31.88
C ASN A 883 13.10 10.58 -32.33
N VAL A 884 12.96 9.65 -33.28
CA VAL A 884 14.06 8.78 -33.74
C VAL A 884 13.96 8.54 -35.24
N VAL A 885 15.09 8.60 -35.95
CA VAL A 885 15.19 8.19 -37.36
C VAL A 885 16.19 7.04 -37.48
N ALA A 886 15.72 5.86 -37.83
CA ALA A 886 16.56 4.68 -38.02
C ALA A 886 16.67 4.31 -39.50
N THR A 887 17.90 4.24 -40.01
CA THR A 887 18.26 3.80 -41.37
C THR A 887 18.98 2.46 -41.30
N ALA A 888 18.36 1.40 -41.81
CA ALA A 888 18.96 0.07 -41.93
C ALA A 888 19.24 -0.25 -43.41
N HIS A 889 20.52 -0.46 -43.71
CA HIS A 889 21.02 -0.92 -45.01
C HIS A 889 21.28 -2.42 -44.91
N MET A 890 20.23 -3.22 -45.16
CA MET A 890 20.22 -4.64 -44.77
C MET A 890 21.26 -5.47 -45.54
N LYS A 891 21.46 -5.16 -46.83
CA LYS A 891 22.52 -5.75 -47.68
C LYS A 891 23.93 -5.49 -47.13
N GLU A 892 24.17 -4.30 -46.59
CA GLU A 892 25.46 -3.86 -46.06
C GLU A 892 25.63 -4.20 -44.57
N LYS A 893 24.60 -4.76 -43.92
CA LYS A 893 24.56 -5.02 -42.46
C LYS A 893 24.91 -3.78 -41.62
N ASN A 894 24.53 -2.60 -42.11
CA ASN A 894 24.68 -1.33 -41.41
C ASN A 894 23.33 -0.87 -40.85
N ILE A 895 23.25 -0.64 -39.54
CA ILE A 895 22.10 -0.02 -38.89
C ILE A 895 22.58 1.29 -38.25
N LYS A 896 22.04 2.40 -38.73
CA LYS A 896 22.32 3.74 -38.22
C LYS A 896 21.07 4.32 -37.57
N ILE A 897 21.20 4.88 -36.38
CA ILE A 897 20.11 5.48 -35.60
C ILE A 897 20.49 6.94 -35.34
N GLU A 898 19.75 7.88 -35.91
CA GLU A 898 19.85 9.32 -35.68
C GLU A 898 18.80 9.74 -34.63
N ILE A 899 19.26 10.34 -33.54
CA ILE A 899 18.43 10.94 -32.48
C ILE A 899 18.71 12.46 -32.51
N PRO A 900 17.68 13.33 -32.55
CA PRO A 900 17.89 14.77 -32.52
C PRO A 900 18.41 15.22 -31.14
N PRO A 901 19.18 16.31 -31.07
CA PRO A 901 19.68 16.85 -29.81
C PRO A 901 18.53 17.46 -29.00
N CYS A 902 18.72 17.59 -27.67
CA CYS A 902 17.86 18.44 -26.86
C CYS A 902 18.16 19.90 -27.22
N LYS A 903 17.17 20.63 -27.74
CA LYS A 903 17.31 22.05 -28.11
C LYS A 903 16.80 22.98 -27.02
N ASP A 904 15.65 22.65 -26.47
CA ASP A 904 14.89 23.45 -25.52
C ASP A 904 14.87 22.76 -24.15
N GLU A 905 14.66 23.49 -23.05
CA GLU A 905 14.48 22.86 -21.74
C GLU A 905 13.18 22.04 -21.71
N THR A 906 13.31 20.73 -21.57
CA THR A 906 12.18 19.80 -21.52
C THR A 906 11.98 19.29 -20.10
N ASN A 907 10.84 19.61 -19.48
CA ASN A 907 10.46 19.06 -18.17
C ASN A 907 10.03 17.59 -18.31
N ILE A 908 10.89 16.65 -17.90
CA ILE A 908 10.71 15.21 -18.08
C ILE A 908 9.82 14.60 -17.00
N ILE A 909 10.03 14.99 -15.74
CA ILE A 909 9.19 14.59 -14.59
C ILE A 909 8.94 15.81 -13.69
N ALA A 910 7.70 15.98 -13.25
CA ALA A 910 7.34 16.93 -12.21
C ALA A 910 6.48 16.23 -11.15
N VAL A 911 6.94 16.23 -9.89
CA VAL A 911 6.17 15.74 -8.74
C VAL A 911 5.84 16.93 -7.83
N ARG A 912 4.59 17.05 -7.42
CA ARG A 912 4.13 18.02 -6.42
C ARG A 912 3.33 17.30 -5.34
N SER A 913 3.72 17.46 -4.09
CA SER A 913 3.00 16.94 -2.92
C SER A 913 2.61 18.08 -2.00
N LYS A 914 1.34 18.10 -1.55
CA LYS A 914 0.83 19.08 -0.57
C LYS A 914 -0.06 18.39 0.46
N THR A 915 0.03 18.83 1.72
CA THR A 915 -0.82 18.35 2.81
C THR A 915 -1.79 19.44 3.29
N PHE A 916 -3.07 19.07 3.42
CA PHE A 916 -4.17 19.98 3.74
C PHE A 916 -5.03 19.47 4.91
N ALA A 917 -5.59 20.41 5.66
CA ALA A 917 -6.79 20.22 6.46
C ALA A 917 -8.01 20.53 5.59
N VAL A 918 -8.90 19.55 5.42
CA VAL A 918 -10.00 19.62 4.45
C VAL A 918 -11.35 19.45 5.12
N THR A 919 -12.31 20.30 4.76
CA THR A 919 -13.73 20.15 5.11
C THR A 919 -14.61 20.34 3.89
N ARG A 920 -15.43 19.34 3.56
CA ARG A 920 -16.48 19.39 2.53
C ARG A 920 -17.81 19.02 3.19
N ASN A 921 -18.83 19.87 3.09
CA ASN A 921 -20.18 19.54 3.58
C ASN A 921 -21.16 19.42 2.39
N ILE A 922 -22.09 18.47 2.47
CA ILE A 922 -23.02 18.17 1.37
C ILE A 922 -24.00 19.32 1.11
N GLY A 923 -24.27 20.12 2.15
CA GLY A 923 -25.15 21.29 2.10
C GLY A 923 -24.62 22.37 1.16
N ASP A 924 -23.29 22.55 1.10
CA ASP A 924 -22.62 23.64 0.42
C ASP A 924 -21.27 23.23 -0.20
N LEU A 925 -21.31 22.33 -1.19
CA LEU A 925 -20.10 21.79 -1.85
C LEU A 925 -19.15 22.88 -2.40
N ALA A 926 -19.70 24.01 -2.85
CA ALA A 926 -18.93 25.17 -3.33
C ALA A 926 -18.15 25.88 -2.22
N ALA A 927 -18.56 25.75 -0.96
CA ALA A 927 -17.89 26.33 0.22
C ALA A 927 -16.87 25.36 0.86
N SER A 928 -16.41 24.34 0.11
CA SER A 928 -15.37 23.42 0.59
C SER A 928 -14.07 24.17 0.91
N LYS A 929 -13.46 23.83 2.06
CA LYS A 929 -12.25 24.48 2.57
C LYS A 929 -11.10 23.50 2.55
N MET A 930 -9.95 23.94 2.03
CA MET A 930 -8.73 23.12 1.90
C MET A 930 -7.51 23.97 2.32
N THR A 931 -7.29 24.08 3.63
CA THR A 931 -6.22 24.91 4.21
C THR A 931 -4.92 24.10 4.29
N PRO A 932 -3.77 24.59 3.78
CA PRO A 932 -2.48 23.91 3.97
C PRO A 932 -2.15 23.68 5.45
N VAL A 933 -1.61 22.51 5.79
CA VAL A 933 -1.24 22.16 7.18
C VAL A 933 -0.17 23.12 7.74
N LEU A 934 0.66 23.67 6.85
CA LEU A 934 1.60 24.76 7.13
C LEU A 934 1.12 26.03 6.39
N LEU A 935 0.70 27.07 7.12
CA LEU A 935 0.29 28.33 6.49
C LEU A 935 1.47 29.06 5.82
N PRO A 936 1.29 29.66 4.61
CA PRO A 936 2.34 30.40 3.90
C PRO A 936 2.85 31.67 4.59
N GLU A 937 2.09 32.28 5.50
CA GLU A 937 2.40 33.56 6.16
C GLU A 937 3.64 33.53 7.08
N ALA A 938 4.32 32.38 7.15
CA ALA A 938 5.59 32.20 7.83
C ALA A 938 6.63 31.50 6.93
N VAL A 939 6.53 31.66 5.61
CA VAL A 939 7.43 31.10 4.59
C VAL A 939 7.86 32.22 3.63
N PRO A 940 9.17 32.42 3.35
CA PRO A 940 9.64 33.39 2.36
C PRO A 940 9.10 33.14 0.94
N ASP A 941 9.07 34.18 0.10
CA ASP A 941 8.31 34.20 -1.16
C ASP A 941 8.84 33.29 -2.31
N ILE A 942 9.82 32.44 -2.00
CA ILE A 942 10.46 31.45 -2.88
C ILE A 942 9.47 30.41 -3.44
N MET A 943 8.31 30.23 -2.77
CA MET A 943 7.21 29.39 -3.27
C MET A 943 6.27 30.12 -4.26
N LYS A 944 6.29 31.46 -4.34
CA LYS A 944 5.63 32.22 -5.43
C LYS A 944 6.55 32.46 -6.63
N MET A 945 7.86 32.41 -6.45
CA MET A 945 8.82 32.49 -7.56
C MET A 945 8.52 31.42 -8.61
N SER A 946 8.28 31.89 -9.84
CA SER A 946 8.19 31.11 -11.07
C SER A 946 9.39 30.16 -11.21
N PHE A 947 9.22 29.10 -12.00
CA PHE A 947 10.36 28.28 -12.42
C PHE A 947 11.16 28.93 -13.55
N ASP A 948 10.57 29.97 -14.14
CA ASP A 948 11.13 30.88 -15.12
C ASP A 948 11.89 31.97 -14.37
N SER A 949 13.20 31.75 -14.22
CA SER A 949 14.18 32.74 -13.80
C SER A 949 15.34 32.72 -14.81
N ASP A 950 15.17 33.44 -15.91
CA ASP A 950 16.21 33.64 -16.93
C ASP A 950 17.32 34.55 -16.36
N SER A 951 18.16 33.99 -15.50
CA SER A 951 19.42 34.62 -15.09
C SER A 951 20.49 34.34 -16.15
N THR A 952 20.48 35.14 -17.21
CA THR A 952 21.56 35.18 -18.20
C THR A 952 22.90 35.45 -17.51
N SER A 953 23.92 34.65 -17.83
CA SER A 953 25.26 34.78 -17.25
C SER A 953 26.05 35.95 -17.87
N GLY A 954 26.27 37.00 -17.08
CA GLY A 954 27.09 38.16 -17.40
C GLY A 954 26.77 39.28 -16.38
N GLU A 955 27.71 40.09 -15.91
CA GLU A 955 29.13 40.23 -16.26
C GLU A 955 30.01 40.15 -15.00
N THR A 956 31.32 39.99 -15.18
CA THR A 956 32.30 40.21 -14.10
C THR A 956 32.52 41.71 -13.92
N ASP A 957 32.42 42.22 -12.69
CA ASP A 957 33.04 43.50 -12.37
C ASP A 957 33.61 43.54 -10.94
N ASN A 958 34.71 44.27 -10.77
CA ASN A 958 35.50 44.33 -9.54
C ASN A 958 35.46 45.74 -8.93
N ILE A 959 34.86 45.93 -7.75
CA ILE A 959 35.18 47.07 -6.89
C ILE A 959 35.44 46.62 -5.45
N ARG A 960 36.44 47.29 -4.86
CA ARG A 960 37.14 46.99 -3.60
C ARG A 960 36.32 47.25 -2.34
N ASP A 961 36.73 46.54 -1.30
CA ASP A 961 36.92 47.00 0.09
C ASP A 961 36.23 48.28 0.55
N ARG A 962 35.41 48.13 1.59
CA ARG A 962 35.73 48.83 2.84
C ARG A 962 35.25 48.08 4.07
N GLN A 963 36.19 47.45 4.77
CA GLN A 963 36.04 47.24 6.20
C GLN A 963 36.19 48.58 6.92
N SER A 964 35.40 48.79 7.97
CA SER A 964 35.69 49.74 9.04
C SER A 964 35.41 49.01 10.35
N ALA A 965 36.47 48.49 10.96
CA ALA A 965 36.40 47.95 12.31
C ALA A 965 36.63 49.08 13.33
N GLU A 966 36.06 48.94 14.52
CA GLU A 966 36.78 49.21 15.77
C GLU A 966 36.06 48.50 16.92
N ASP A 967 36.80 48.25 18.00
CA ASP A 967 36.50 47.23 19.01
C ASP A 967 36.27 47.87 20.40
N ILE A 968 36.26 47.08 21.47
CA ILE A 968 36.40 47.49 22.89
C ILE A 968 35.12 48.00 23.59
N SER A 969 34.42 47.10 24.30
CA SER A 969 34.56 47.00 25.77
C SER A 969 33.69 45.86 26.35
N ALA A 970 34.08 45.33 27.51
CA ALA A 970 33.47 44.14 28.10
C ALA A 970 32.30 44.46 29.04
N GLY A 971 31.21 43.68 28.94
CA GLY A 971 30.04 43.78 29.81
C GLY A 971 29.30 42.44 29.92
N ASN A 972 29.71 41.58 30.86
CA ASN A 972 29.10 40.26 31.05
C ASN A 972 27.63 40.36 31.49
N SER A 973 26.71 39.92 30.63
CA SER A 973 25.37 39.51 31.06
C SER A 973 24.93 38.25 30.30
N PHE A 974 24.83 37.13 31.02
CA PHE A 974 24.34 35.87 30.46
C PHE A 974 22.85 35.99 30.15
N SER A 975 22.49 36.01 28.86
CA SER A 975 21.11 35.84 28.41
C SER A 975 20.99 34.53 27.63
N PHE A 976 20.29 33.55 28.23
CA PHE A 976 20.01 32.25 27.62
C PHE A 976 18.89 32.40 26.56
N GLY A 977 19.22 33.04 25.43
CA GLY A 977 18.29 33.35 24.35
C GLY A 977 17.91 32.13 23.50
N HIS A 978 16.62 32.00 23.17
CA HIS A 978 16.10 30.91 22.35
C HIS A 978 16.81 30.78 21.00
N SER A 979 17.21 29.55 20.64
CA SER A 979 17.46 29.19 19.24
C SER A 979 16.17 29.32 18.43
N SER A 980 16.11 30.26 17.50
CA SER A 980 14.88 30.55 16.74
C SER A 980 14.50 29.38 15.82
N SER A 981 13.31 28.82 16.02
CA SER A 981 12.73 27.73 15.21
C SER A 981 12.23 28.22 13.84
N ARG A 982 13.14 28.73 13.01
CA ARG A 982 12.81 29.24 11.67
C ARG A 982 12.25 28.16 10.75
N LYS A 983 11.19 28.51 10.02
CA LYS A 983 10.61 27.71 8.94
C LYS A 983 11.37 27.95 7.63
N GLU A 984 12.65 27.59 7.59
CA GLU A 984 13.47 27.85 6.40
C GLU A 984 13.09 26.90 5.24
N PRO A 985 12.78 27.44 4.04
CA PRO A 985 12.42 26.64 2.88
C PRO A 985 13.68 26.00 2.28
N PHE A 986 13.65 24.67 2.09
CA PHE A 986 14.76 23.95 1.49
C PHE A 986 14.67 24.02 -0.04
N PHE A 987 15.61 24.75 -0.65
CA PHE A 987 15.88 24.71 -2.10
C PHE A 987 17.18 23.95 -2.35
N GLN A 988 17.16 23.02 -3.30
CA GLN A 988 18.36 22.36 -3.82
C GLN A 988 18.20 22.15 -5.32
N SER A 989 19.18 22.57 -6.10
CA SER A 989 19.32 22.18 -7.51
C SER A 989 20.62 21.39 -7.68
N MET A 990 20.57 20.34 -8.48
CA MET A 990 21.74 19.56 -8.88
C MET A 990 21.61 19.26 -10.37
N CYS A 991 22.58 19.73 -11.16
CA CYS A 991 22.69 19.40 -12.58
C CYS A 991 23.91 18.51 -12.84
N SER A 992 23.87 17.74 -13.92
CA SER A 992 24.98 16.89 -14.35
C SER A 992 25.05 16.88 -15.88
N ASN A 993 26.22 17.20 -16.42
CA ASN A 993 26.44 17.35 -17.85
C ASN A 993 26.78 16.00 -18.48
N ALA A 994 26.05 15.61 -19.51
CA ALA A 994 26.37 14.50 -20.39
C ALA A 994 26.85 15.06 -21.74
N SER A 995 28.01 15.72 -21.72
CA SER A 995 28.55 16.53 -22.83
C SER A 995 28.61 15.76 -24.16
N THR A 996 28.93 14.47 -24.12
CA THR A 996 28.94 13.52 -25.26
C THR A 996 27.60 13.46 -26.03
N PHE A 997 26.49 13.82 -25.39
CA PHE A 997 25.14 13.82 -25.96
C PHE A 997 24.54 15.24 -26.07
N GLY A 998 25.25 16.28 -25.64
CA GLY A 998 24.74 17.67 -25.65
C GLY A 998 23.61 17.95 -24.66
N VAL A 999 23.44 17.11 -23.62
CA VAL A 999 22.34 17.22 -22.65
C VAL A 999 22.87 17.40 -21.23
N GLN A 1000 22.28 18.35 -20.50
CA GLN A 1000 22.43 18.49 -19.06
C GLN A 1000 21.15 17.98 -18.39
N VAL A 1001 21.30 17.07 -17.43
CA VAL A 1001 20.18 16.59 -16.61
C VAL A 1001 20.15 17.41 -15.32
N CYS A 1002 19.08 18.15 -15.07
CA CYS A 1002 18.88 18.92 -13.85
C CYS A 1002 17.78 18.33 -12.99
N ILE A 1003 18.01 18.31 -11.67
CA ILE A 1003 17.04 17.91 -10.64
C ILE A 1003 16.94 19.06 -9.64
N GLU A 1004 15.77 19.70 -9.59
CA GLU A 1004 15.42 20.74 -8.64
C GLU A 1004 14.45 20.22 -7.59
N LYS A 1005 14.66 20.59 -6.33
CA LYS A 1005 13.83 20.24 -5.19
C LYS A 1005 13.51 21.49 -4.37
N LYS A 1006 12.23 21.87 -4.33
CA LYS A 1006 11.65 22.86 -3.39
C LYS A 1006 10.91 22.08 -2.29
N SER A 1007 11.12 22.42 -1.01
CA SER A 1007 10.52 21.66 0.11
C SER A 1007 10.32 22.52 1.36
N VAL A 1008 9.09 22.57 1.88
CA VAL A 1008 8.70 23.23 3.13
C VAL A 1008 7.88 22.25 3.96
N HIS A 1009 8.34 21.88 5.15
CA HIS A 1009 7.81 20.72 5.88
C HIS A 1009 7.83 20.92 7.40
N ALA A 1010 6.96 20.21 8.13
CA ALA A 1010 6.76 20.34 9.57
C ALA A 1010 7.95 19.92 10.45
N ALA A 1011 9.05 19.42 9.88
CA ALA A 1011 10.22 18.88 10.61
C ALA A 1011 10.90 19.88 11.57
N PHE A 1012 10.70 21.20 11.39
CA PHE A 1012 11.15 22.24 12.35
C PHE A 1012 10.42 22.17 13.70
N ILE A 1013 9.24 21.54 13.76
CA ILE A 1013 8.50 21.25 15.01
C ILE A 1013 9.03 19.95 15.63
N LYS A 1014 9.27 18.93 14.80
CA LYS A 1014 9.67 17.59 15.23
C LYS A 1014 10.48 16.89 14.15
N ASN A 1015 11.75 16.60 14.41
CA ASN A 1015 12.68 15.97 13.47
C ASN A 1015 12.40 14.45 13.33
N VAL A 1016 11.34 14.10 12.60
CA VAL A 1016 10.84 12.72 12.43
C VAL A 1016 10.25 12.50 11.02
N PRO A 1017 10.22 11.26 10.48
CA PRO A 1017 9.94 11.03 9.05
C PRO A 1017 8.59 11.56 8.55
N LEU A 1018 7.51 11.47 9.33
CA LEU A 1018 6.20 12.02 8.94
C LEU A 1018 6.25 13.54 8.74
N TYR A 1019 7.05 14.24 9.53
CA TYR A 1019 7.10 15.70 9.56
C TYR A 1019 8.04 16.24 8.47
N TYR A 1020 8.83 15.36 7.84
CA TYR A 1020 9.51 15.61 6.56
C TYR A 1020 8.61 15.39 5.33
N LEU A 1021 7.42 14.80 5.49
CA LEU A 1021 6.45 14.54 4.40
C LEU A 1021 5.18 15.40 4.51
N VAL A 1022 4.88 15.95 5.68
CA VAL A 1022 3.76 16.87 5.88
C VAL A 1022 4.20 18.31 5.61
N GLY A 1023 3.63 18.89 4.55
CA GLY A 1023 3.94 20.24 4.10
C GLY A 1023 3.69 20.43 2.59
N GLU A 1024 4.63 21.08 1.92
CA GLU A 1024 4.66 21.26 0.47
C GLU A 1024 6.03 20.85 -0.10
N HIS A 1025 6.00 20.02 -1.14
CA HIS A 1025 7.18 19.54 -1.84
C HIS A 1025 6.97 19.64 -3.35
N ALA A 1026 7.99 20.11 -4.07
CA ALA A 1026 8.07 20.00 -5.52
C ALA A 1026 9.44 19.44 -5.94
N LEU A 1027 9.42 18.44 -6.83
CA LEU A 1027 10.58 17.88 -7.49
C LEU A 1027 10.40 18.07 -8.99
N ARG A 1028 11.36 18.71 -9.66
CA ARG A 1028 11.39 18.91 -11.11
C ARG A 1028 12.65 18.27 -11.67
N MET A 1029 12.49 17.42 -12.68
CA MET A 1029 13.59 16.84 -13.45
C MET A 1029 13.45 17.31 -14.89
N SER A 1030 14.43 18.05 -15.39
CA SER A 1030 14.46 18.55 -16.76
C SER A 1030 15.75 18.16 -17.49
N PHE A 1031 15.63 18.07 -18.81
CA PHE A 1031 16.77 18.03 -19.72
C PHE A 1031 16.95 19.44 -20.31
N LYS A 1032 18.16 19.99 -20.16
CA LYS A 1032 18.57 21.27 -20.76
C LYS A 1032 19.62 20.99 -21.86
N PRO A 1033 19.73 21.84 -22.90
CA PRO A 1033 20.87 21.79 -23.83
C PRO A 1033 22.18 22.07 -23.09
N VAL A 1034 23.29 21.50 -23.57
CA VAL A 1034 24.65 21.94 -23.21
C VAL A 1034 25.20 22.76 -24.37
N TYR A 1035 25.63 23.99 -24.09
CA TYR A 1035 26.39 24.81 -25.02
C TYR A 1035 27.83 24.27 -25.11
N THR A 1036 28.07 23.37 -26.06
CA THR A 1036 29.42 22.92 -26.46
C THR A 1036 30.01 23.87 -27.50
N GLU A 1037 31.35 23.95 -27.56
CA GLU A 1037 32.09 24.86 -28.48
C GLU A 1037 31.69 24.70 -29.95
N ALA A 1038 31.33 23.48 -30.36
CA ALA A 1038 30.63 23.20 -31.62
C ALA A 1038 29.20 22.72 -31.31
N PRO A 1039 28.17 23.19 -32.05
CA PRO A 1039 26.79 22.77 -31.84
C PRO A 1039 26.56 21.31 -32.27
N ILE A 1040 26.03 20.49 -31.37
CA ILE A 1040 25.73 19.08 -31.66
C ILE A 1040 24.45 18.99 -32.51
N GLU A 1041 24.59 18.80 -33.82
CA GLU A 1041 23.45 18.71 -34.76
C GLU A 1041 22.55 17.48 -34.53
N LYS A 1042 23.15 16.35 -34.12
CA LYS A 1042 22.49 15.04 -33.93
C LYS A 1042 23.40 14.05 -33.20
N ILE A 1043 22.78 13.11 -32.50
CA ILE A 1043 23.44 11.91 -31.96
C ILE A 1043 23.26 10.79 -32.99
N GLN A 1044 24.35 10.13 -33.40
CA GLN A 1044 24.30 9.04 -34.39
C GLN A 1044 24.95 7.76 -33.85
N VAL A 1045 24.13 6.77 -33.47
CA VAL A 1045 24.62 5.40 -33.18
C VAL A 1045 24.70 4.63 -34.49
N THR A 1046 25.82 3.93 -34.74
CA THR A 1046 26.01 3.12 -35.96
C THR A 1046 26.51 1.73 -35.59
N ILE A 1047 25.73 0.70 -35.92
CA ILE A 1047 26.06 -0.71 -35.75
C ILE A 1047 26.42 -1.27 -37.14
N GLN A 1048 27.60 -1.89 -37.24
CA GLN A 1048 28.09 -2.54 -38.45
C GLN A 1048 28.45 -3.99 -38.13
N ALA A 1049 28.01 -4.93 -38.98
CA ALA A 1049 28.38 -6.34 -38.86
C ALA A 1049 28.97 -6.89 -40.16
N GLY A 1050 29.62 -8.06 -40.06
CA GLY A 1050 30.31 -8.72 -41.18
C GLY A 1050 31.64 -8.06 -41.55
N ASP A 1051 32.11 -8.33 -42.76
CA ASP A 1051 33.49 -8.12 -43.19
C ASP A 1051 33.89 -6.63 -43.30
N GLN A 1052 32.90 -5.73 -43.24
CA GLN A 1052 33.07 -4.27 -43.17
C GLN A 1052 32.98 -3.70 -41.74
N ALA A 1053 32.92 -4.53 -40.69
CA ALA A 1053 33.00 -4.07 -39.31
C ALA A 1053 34.41 -3.52 -38.95
N PRO A 1054 35.54 -4.16 -39.32
CA PRO A 1054 36.87 -3.64 -38.99
C PRO A 1054 37.13 -2.24 -39.56
N THR A 1055 36.68 -1.97 -40.79
CA THR A 1055 36.84 -0.66 -41.46
C THR A 1055 36.02 0.46 -40.79
N LYS A 1056 35.04 0.14 -39.94
CA LYS A 1056 34.31 1.09 -39.09
C LYS A 1056 34.90 1.23 -37.68
N MET A 1057 35.54 0.19 -37.13
CA MET A 1057 36.13 0.23 -35.78
C MET A 1057 37.32 1.19 -35.66
N VAL A 1058 38.14 1.31 -36.70
CA VAL A 1058 39.42 2.06 -36.70
C VAL A 1058 39.28 3.58 -36.47
N ARG A 1059 38.06 4.14 -36.47
CA ARG A 1059 37.85 5.60 -36.54
C ARG A 1059 37.06 6.24 -35.40
N LEU A 1060 36.86 5.54 -34.27
CA LEU A 1060 35.91 5.99 -33.22
C LEU A 1060 36.37 5.71 -31.77
N VAL A 1061 37.69 5.62 -31.52
CA VAL A 1061 38.25 5.46 -30.16
C VAL A 1061 39.39 6.45 -29.92
N THR A 1062 39.02 7.67 -29.52
CA THR A 1062 39.80 8.46 -28.56
C THR A 1062 39.03 8.43 -27.24
N PHE A 1063 39.29 7.42 -26.41
CA PHE A 1063 39.11 7.59 -24.97
C PHE A 1063 40.22 8.52 -24.48
N GLU A 1064 39.91 9.38 -23.51
CA GLU A 1064 40.95 10.03 -22.72
C GLU A 1064 41.76 8.97 -21.98
N ASP A 1065 43.04 9.27 -21.72
CA ASP A 1065 44.02 8.28 -21.30
C ASP A 1065 43.60 7.52 -20.02
N PRO A 1066 43.51 6.17 -20.03
CA PRO A 1066 43.09 5.40 -18.86
C PRO A 1066 43.90 5.70 -17.59
N GLU A 1067 45.16 6.13 -17.69
CA GLU A 1067 45.98 6.49 -16.52
C GLU A 1067 45.54 7.82 -15.88
N ALA A 1068 45.02 8.76 -16.66
CA ALA A 1068 44.39 10.00 -16.15
C ALA A 1068 43.06 9.70 -15.44
N GLN A 1069 42.31 8.69 -15.92
CA GLN A 1069 41.06 8.29 -15.28
C GLN A 1069 41.27 7.35 -14.08
N GLU A 1070 42.31 6.51 -14.07
CA GLU A 1070 42.72 5.74 -12.89
C GLU A 1070 43.24 6.65 -11.77
N SER A 1071 44.05 7.67 -12.08
CA SER A 1071 44.57 8.59 -11.05
C SER A 1071 43.44 9.42 -10.42
N SER A 1072 42.56 10.02 -11.22
CA SER A 1072 41.40 10.78 -10.71
C SER A 1072 40.36 9.90 -10.01
N SER A 1073 40.15 8.65 -10.44
CA SER A 1073 39.26 7.71 -9.73
C SER A 1073 39.88 7.14 -8.45
N LYS A 1074 41.21 6.89 -8.40
CA LYS A 1074 41.93 6.52 -7.17
C LYS A 1074 41.99 7.69 -6.18
N GLU A 1075 42.09 8.93 -6.65
CA GLU A 1075 41.89 10.15 -5.85
C GLU A 1075 40.45 10.28 -5.35
N ALA A 1076 39.45 10.12 -6.22
CA ALA A 1076 38.04 10.19 -5.83
C ALA A 1076 37.67 9.10 -4.82
N ILE A 1077 38.16 7.87 -5.00
CA ILE A 1077 38.02 6.78 -4.04
C ILE A 1077 38.79 7.08 -2.75
N LYS A 1078 40.00 7.65 -2.79
CA LYS A 1078 40.69 8.14 -1.58
C LYS A 1078 39.90 9.25 -0.88
N ARG A 1079 39.30 10.20 -1.59
CA ARG A 1079 38.50 11.30 -1.02
C ARG A 1079 37.18 10.78 -0.45
N VAL A 1080 36.45 9.92 -1.15
CA VAL A 1080 35.22 9.28 -0.66
C VAL A 1080 35.51 8.36 0.52
N LYS A 1081 36.59 7.58 0.47
CA LYS A 1081 37.01 6.72 1.59
C LYS A 1081 37.47 7.55 2.79
N LYS A 1082 38.22 8.64 2.57
CA LYS A 1082 38.55 9.61 3.63
C LYS A 1082 37.30 10.27 4.21
N ILE A 1083 36.31 10.66 3.39
CA ILE A 1083 35.02 11.20 3.88
C ILE A 1083 34.26 10.15 4.71
N LEU A 1084 34.26 8.88 4.31
CA LEU A 1084 33.64 7.78 5.06
C LEU A 1084 34.38 7.49 6.37
N ASP A 1085 35.72 7.44 6.34
CA ASP A 1085 36.57 7.21 7.52
C ASP A 1085 36.51 8.42 8.48
N ASP A 1086 36.51 9.66 7.98
CA ASP A 1086 36.30 10.88 8.77
C ASP A 1086 34.88 10.95 9.34
N THR A 1087 33.86 10.44 8.62
CA THR A 1087 32.48 10.31 9.16
C THR A 1087 32.43 9.26 10.27
N ASP A 1088 33.05 8.10 10.10
CA ASP A 1088 33.07 7.04 11.13
C ASP A 1088 33.96 7.43 12.33
N ASN A 1089 34.98 8.27 12.13
CA ASN A 1089 35.76 8.89 13.19
C ASN A 1089 34.97 9.99 13.92
N GLN A 1090 34.21 10.85 13.24
CA GLN A 1090 33.28 11.77 13.91
C GLN A 1090 32.23 11.00 14.72
N VAL A 1091 31.70 9.89 14.21
CA VAL A 1091 30.77 9.01 14.96
C VAL A 1091 31.45 8.33 16.16
N LYS A 1092 32.78 8.13 16.15
CA LYS A 1092 33.55 7.64 17.30
C LYS A 1092 33.89 8.73 18.32
N ASP A 1093 34.25 9.94 17.89
CA ASP A 1093 34.52 11.05 18.82
C ASP A 1093 33.24 11.60 19.46
N ILE A 1094 32.10 11.60 18.75
CA ILE A 1094 30.77 11.86 19.33
C ILE A 1094 30.37 10.77 20.35
N ARG A 1095 30.97 9.56 20.29
CA ARG A 1095 30.83 8.52 21.32
C ARG A 1095 31.84 8.64 22.46
N LYS A 1096 33.03 9.21 22.25
CA LYS A 1096 33.98 9.53 23.33
C LYS A 1096 33.51 10.72 24.17
N ASN A 1097 33.11 11.81 23.53
CA ASN A 1097 32.67 13.05 24.18
C ASN A 1097 31.20 12.99 24.67
N ARG A 1098 30.70 11.79 24.98
CA ARG A 1098 29.42 11.54 25.66
C ARG A 1098 29.53 10.53 26.81
N LEU A 1099 30.71 10.40 27.40
CA LEU A 1099 30.78 10.41 28.86
C LEU A 1099 31.03 11.86 29.30
N VAL A 1100 30.39 12.27 30.40
CA VAL A 1100 30.35 13.66 30.92
C VAL A 1100 29.51 14.63 30.07
N LEU A 1101 28.23 14.30 29.88
CA LEU A 1101 27.08 15.18 30.22
C LEU A 1101 25.73 14.45 30.06
#